data_AF-A0A7Z2ZLF8-F1
#
_entry.id   AF-A0A7Z2ZLF8-F1
#
_cell.length_a   1.000
_cell.length_b   1.000
_cell.length_c   1.000
_cell.angle_alpha   90.00
_cell.angle_beta   90.00
_cell.angle_gamma   90.00
#
_symmetry.space_group_name_H-M   'P 1'
#
loop_
_entity.id
_entity.type
_entity.pdbx_description
1 polymer ?
#
loop_
_entity_poly.entity_id
_entity_poly.type
_entity_poly.pdbx_seq_one_letter_code
_entity_poly.pdbx_strand_id
1 'polypeptide(L)'
;MSNSFEYGSPIIYELRSGNSSDPYKPFTNTPYKVIQNSVLLSELPVKSNKVQVRDGALNVPYYEVIDKAPLEFEYVVDYVTGIVKFNPAAEGRTLHFSGFSKGNVYFPADRVWTKRDNGNVTETLKEVIAAGESTIENIEMLSESITGIAKVFITGNTYGMSKDDSKDLNISYRSHKLNFDGIVNIKWQGSSSIGYPKKNFTIKLYTDPNKNKKLEKSFKGWGKQSKFCLKANYIDHSHSRNIVSANLWGEIANSRVSIPEPMKSAPNLGAIDGFPIKLYINNKYEGLYTWNIPKDGWLLGMESNNLHHAFVAAETQDGACAFRENTQLNGSDWSLEFPDVLSAEILQSLNAAINHVKDTDDVTFKANFTKHFDLESALDYYIFAYFTCGIDTLAMNHIMVTYDGQRWHSSMYDLDSTWGLWWDGTSFVSPLRKCPEEYQSSISLLWERLVKHFYIELYERYSHLRKNVLSVSNIINKFEMFTDKIPEYLRKEDVTIYNGIPSVDTNNIAQIRNFVNERSAYVDSKFKSMVKTKTFNHSFTNLLSSGEQFNTEEVWLKSDVNVETNVDIGLFGEKTADRLTSSVAYQAIFQRAAVKPDTDYCFSFYVRNNGTAEVKYSVYDFTNEGNIVDSTSYKSYINAESYTRIIVPFHTPVGCNKVNLYPLRDLGVIGADIFIWGAMLNYGLEPLEYERG
;
A
#
# COMPACT_ATOMS: atom_id res chain seq x y z
N MET A 1 -39.73 -8.91 -44.40
CA MET A 1 -39.62 -10.25 -44.98
C MET A 1 -38.21 -10.44 -45.51
N SER A 2 -37.37 -11.19 -44.79
CA SER A 2 -36.17 -11.82 -45.31
C SER A 2 -36.00 -13.15 -44.56
N ASN A 3 -36.73 -14.17 -44.99
CA ASN A 3 -36.47 -15.55 -44.57
C ASN A 3 -35.23 -16.03 -45.32
N SER A 4 -34.04 -15.72 -44.81
CA SER A 4 -32.83 -16.43 -45.23
C SER A 4 -32.76 -17.72 -44.42
N PHE A 5 -33.43 -18.77 -44.89
CA PHE A 5 -33.00 -20.13 -44.55
C PHE A 5 -31.60 -20.28 -45.14
N GLU A 6 -30.56 -20.20 -44.31
CA GLU A 6 -29.25 -20.68 -44.72
C GLU A 6 -29.38 -22.16 -45.07
N TYR A 7 -29.14 -22.51 -46.33
CA TYR A 7 -29.24 -23.87 -46.87
C TYR A 7 -28.12 -24.82 -46.35
N GLY A 8 -27.41 -24.46 -45.28
CA GLY A 8 -26.18 -25.10 -44.81
C GLY A 8 -26.31 -26.17 -43.74
N SER A 9 -27.50 -26.40 -43.18
CA SER A 9 -27.72 -27.39 -42.11
C SER A 9 -28.46 -28.64 -42.61
N PRO A 10 -27.80 -29.62 -43.27
CA PRO A 10 -28.45 -30.84 -43.70
C PRO A 10 -28.77 -31.79 -42.54
N ILE A 11 -29.80 -32.60 -42.69
CA ILE A 11 -30.00 -33.80 -41.86
C ILE A 11 -28.87 -34.78 -42.19
N ILE A 12 -28.16 -35.25 -41.16
CA ILE A 12 -27.07 -36.21 -41.33
C ILE A 12 -27.60 -37.63 -41.09
N TYR A 13 -27.41 -38.50 -42.08
CA TYR A 13 -27.73 -39.91 -41.99
C TYR A 13 -26.45 -40.71 -41.80
N GLU A 14 -26.23 -41.22 -40.58
CA GLU A 14 -25.16 -42.19 -40.32
C GLU A 14 -25.80 -43.58 -40.29
N LEU A 15 -26.29 -44.02 -41.44
CA LEU A 15 -27.01 -45.28 -41.56
C LEU A 15 -26.14 -46.37 -42.19
N ARG A 16 -26.19 -47.56 -41.57
CA ARG A 16 -25.56 -48.76 -42.11
C ARG A 16 -26.48 -49.43 -43.13
N SER A 17 -25.91 -49.87 -44.24
CA SER A 17 -26.60 -50.53 -45.35
C SER A 17 -26.90 -52.01 -45.09
N GLY A 18 -26.18 -52.65 -44.16
CA GLY A 18 -26.38 -54.05 -43.78
C GLY A 18 -25.77 -55.06 -44.74
N ASN A 19 -24.97 -54.60 -45.72
CA ASN A 19 -24.22 -55.49 -46.63
C ASN A 19 -22.87 -55.90 -46.00
N SER A 20 -22.12 -56.78 -46.68
CA SER A 20 -20.85 -57.32 -46.15
C SER A 20 -19.77 -56.27 -45.93
N SER A 21 -19.80 -55.14 -46.64
CA SER A 21 -18.86 -54.02 -46.48
C SER A 21 -19.26 -53.01 -45.40
N ASP A 22 -20.53 -53.02 -44.95
CA ASP A 22 -21.09 -52.10 -43.96
C ASP A 22 -22.22 -52.79 -43.17
N PRO A 23 -21.87 -53.76 -42.30
CA PRO A 23 -22.84 -54.62 -41.63
C PRO A 23 -23.60 -53.89 -40.51
N TYR A 24 -24.82 -54.35 -40.20
CA TYR A 24 -25.54 -53.88 -39.02
C TYR A 24 -24.80 -54.23 -37.73
N LYS A 25 -24.91 -53.36 -36.73
CA LYS A 25 -24.24 -53.55 -35.44
C LYS A 25 -25.15 -54.33 -34.49
N PRO A 26 -24.75 -55.50 -33.98
CA PRO A 26 -25.54 -56.20 -32.97
C PRO A 26 -25.47 -55.46 -31.63
N PHE A 27 -26.58 -55.47 -30.90
CA PHE A 27 -26.61 -55.17 -29.47
C PHE A 27 -27.28 -56.34 -28.77
N THR A 28 -26.73 -56.76 -27.64
CA THR A 28 -27.17 -57.97 -26.93
C THR A 28 -27.30 -57.67 -25.46
N ASN A 29 -28.44 -58.04 -24.88
CA ASN A 29 -28.72 -57.91 -23.45
C ASN A 29 -28.43 -56.49 -22.90
N THR A 30 -28.71 -55.46 -23.68
CA THR A 30 -28.43 -54.06 -23.32
C THR A 30 -29.54 -53.55 -22.40
N PRO A 31 -29.21 -53.10 -21.17
CA PRO A 31 -30.23 -52.68 -20.22
C PRO A 31 -30.72 -51.26 -20.52
N TYR A 32 -32.04 -51.08 -20.55
CA TYR A 32 -32.69 -49.77 -20.60
C TYR A 32 -33.78 -49.66 -19.54
N LYS A 33 -33.86 -48.50 -18.89
CA LYS A 33 -34.92 -48.20 -17.94
C LYS A 33 -36.13 -47.61 -18.67
N VAL A 34 -37.31 -48.16 -18.42
CA VAL A 34 -38.57 -47.60 -18.93
C VAL A 34 -38.89 -46.34 -18.15
N ILE A 35 -39.03 -45.22 -18.86
CA ILE A 35 -39.38 -43.90 -18.30
C ILE A 35 -40.48 -43.32 -19.18
N GLN A 36 -41.56 -42.84 -18.56
CA GLN A 36 -42.75 -42.37 -19.29
C GLN A 36 -43.29 -43.44 -20.26
N ASN A 37 -43.33 -44.68 -19.80
CA ASN A 37 -43.77 -45.87 -20.51
C ASN A 37 -42.98 -46.12 -21.82
N SER A 38 -41.78 -45.56 -21.94
CA SER A 38 -41.00 -45.60 -23.17
C SER A 38 -39.51 -45.82 -22.91
N VAL A 39 -38.82 -46.30 -23.93
CA VAL A 39 -37.35 -46.39 -24.02
C VAL A 39 -36.93 -45.78 -25.35
N LEU A 40 -35.92 -44.92 -25.33
CA LEU A 40 -35.22 -44.49 -26.54
C LEU A 40 -33.96 -45.34 -26.71
N LEU A 41 -33.86 -46.07 -27.81
CA LEU A 41 -32.66 -46.84 -28.14
C LEU A 41 -31.53 -45.89 -28.58
N SER A 42 -30.29 -46.28 -28.28
CA SER A 42 -29.10 -45.49 -28.64
C SER A 42 -28.86 -45.36 -30.15
N GLU A 43 -29.38 -46.31 -30.93
CA GLU A 43 -29.37 -46.30 -32.41
C GLU A 43 -30.71 -46.83 -32.95
N LEU A 44 -31.07 -46.45 -34.17
CA LEU A 44 -32.26 -46.94 -34.83
C LEU A 44 -32.19 -48.47 -35.03
N PRO A 45 -33.22 -49.23 -34.61
CA PRO A 45 -33.24 -50.67 -34.76
C PRO A 45 -33.56 -51.10 -36.21
N VAL A 46 -33.18 -52.32 -36.54
CA VAL A 46 -33.43 -52.92 -37.86
C VAL A 46 -34.73 -53.72 -37.84
N LYS A 47 -35.75 -53.26 -38.60
CA LYS A 47 -37.10 -53.85 -38.63
C LYS A 47 -37.12 -55.33 -39.04
N SER A 48 -36.27 -55.74 -39.99
CA SER A 48 -36.20 -57.14 -40.44
C SER A 48 -35.68 -58.09 -39.36
N ASN A 49 -34.89 -57.58 -38.41
CA ASN A 49 -34.29 -58.38 -37.33
C ASN A 49 -35.09 -58.33 -36.03
N LYS A 50 -36.02 -57.37 -35.93
CA LYS A 50 -36.79 -57.01 -34.75
C LYS A 50 -35.93 -56.62 -33.55
N VAL A 51 -36.54 -55.95 -32.60
CA VAL A 51 -35.97 -55.77 -31.25
C VAL A 51 -36.53 -56.87 -30.38
N GLN A 52 -35.70 -57.51 -29.56
CA GLN A 52 -36.10 -58.49 -28.56
C GLN A 52 -35.96 -57.87 -27.18
N VAL A 53 -36.97 -58.03 -26.33
CA VAL A 53 -36.99 -57.45 -24.99
C VAL A 53 -37.27 -58.54 -23.96
N ARG A 54 -36.51 -58.54 -22.86
CA ARG A 54 -36.70 -59.45 -21.72
C ARG A 54 -36.59 -58.69 -20.41
N ASP A 55 -37.47 -58.99 -19.47
CA ASP A 55 -37.28 -58.60 -18.08
C ASP A 55 -36.31 -59.60 -17.43
N GLY A 56 -35.10 -59.15 -17.13
CA GLY A 56 -34.07 -59.99 -16.54
C GLY A 56 -34.38 -60.38 -15.09
N ALA A 57 -35.15 -59.57 -14.37
CA ALA A 57 -35.51 -59.83 -12.98
C ALA A 57 -36.66 -60.86 -12.87
N LEU A 58 -37.63 -60.78 -13.78
CA LEU A 58 -38.74 -61.74 -13.84
C LEU A 58 -38.46 -62.95 -14.73
N ASN A 59 -37.37 -62.93 -15.50
CA ASN A 59 -37.03 -63.92 -16.52
C ASN A 59 -38.14 -64.17 -17.55
N VAL A 60 -38.96 -63.14 -17.86
CA VAL A 60 -40.06 -63.22 -18.83
C VAL A 60 -39.73 -62.43 -20.10
N PRO A 61 -40.00 -63.00 -21.29
CA PRO A 61 -39.90 -62.26 -22.54
C PRO A 61 -41.06 -61.26 -22.64
N TYR A 62 -40.80 -60.15 -23.30
CA TYR A 62 -41.85 -59.25 -23.79
C TYR A 62 -42.09 -59.55 -25.27
N TYR A 63 -43.28 -59.22 -25.77
CA TYR A 63 -43.69 -59.49 -27.15
C TYR A 63 -43.97 -58.20 -27.92
N GLU A 64 -43.35 -58.08 -29.09
CA GLU A 64 -43.59 -56.96 -29.98
C GLU A 64 -44.97 -57.06 -30.63
N VAL A 65 -45.73 -55.97 -30.59
CA VAL A 65 -47.02 -55.81 -31.25
C VAL A 65 -46.99 -54.64 -32.24
N ILE A 66 -47.89 -54.68 -33.23
CA ILE A 66 -47.92 -53.74 -34.35
C ILE A 66 -49.30 -53.08 -34.40
N ASP A 67 -49.35 -51.77 -34.61
CA ASP A 67 -50.57 -50.96 -34.81
C ASP A 67 -51.63 -51.05 -33.69
N LYS A 68 -51.24 -51.43 -32.47
CA LYS A 68 -52.08 -51.41 -31.27
C LYS A 68 -51.30 -50.95 -30.03
N ALA A 69 -52.00 -50.47 -29.01
CA ALA A 69 -51.38 -50.16 -27.72
C ALA A 69 -50.90 -51.46 -27.03
N PRO A 70 -49.71 -51.47 -26.42
CA PRO A 70 -49.16 -52.65 -25.77
C PRO A 70 -49.93 -53.01 -24.49
N LEU A 71 -50.33 -54.28 -24.36
CA LEU A 71 -50.79 -54.86 -23.11
C LEU A 71 -49.59 -55.20 -22.19
N GLU A 72 -49.88 -55.72 -21.01
CA GLU A 72 -48.83 -56.18 -20.09
C GLU A 72 -47.92 -57.23 -20.77
N PHE A 73 -46.60 -57.08 -20.62
CA PHE A 73 -45.58 -57.85 -21.34
C PHE A 73 -45.56 -57.70 -22.87
N GLU A 74 -46.27 -56.72 -23.43
CA GLU A 74 -46.15 -56.33 -24.85
C GLU A 74 -45.38 -55.00 -25.00
N TYR A 75 -44.87 -54.74 -26.21
CA TYR A 75 -44.27 -53.46 -26.58
C TYR A 75 -44.47 -53.14 -28.06
N VAL A 76 -44.35 -51.87 -28.42
CA VAL A 76 -44.36 -51.41 -29.81
C VAL A 76 -43.03 -50.73 -30.09
N VAL A 77 -42.38 -51.09 -31.19
CA VAL A 77 -41.16 -50.43 -31.66
C VAL A 77 -41.49 -49.48 -32.80
N ASP A 78 -41.13 -48.22 -32.65
CA ASP A 78 -41.03 -47.29 -33.76
C ASP A 78 -39.62 -47.40 -34.37
N TYR A 79 -39.50 -48.16 -35.46
CA TYR A 79 -38.23 -48.37 -36.16
C TYR A 79 -37.71 -47.13 -36.91
N VAL A 80 -38.49 -46.06 -36.96
CA VAL A 80 -38.08 -44.80 -37.57
C VAL A 80 -37.42 -43.89 -36.53
N THR A 81 -37.92 -43.89 -35.30
CA THR A 81 -37.42 -43.03 -34.21
C THR A 81 -36.55 -43.75 -33.19
N GLY A 82 -36.59 -45.09 -33.16
CA GLY A 82 -35.91 -45.89 -32.14
C GLY A 82 -36.62 -45.91 -30.79
N ILE A 83 -37.84 -45.38 -30.70
CA ILE A 83 -38.64 -45.38 -29.48
C ILE A 83 -39.35 -46.74 -29.34
N VAL A 84 -39.24 -47.34 -28.17
CA VAL A 84 -39.98 -48.54 -27.78
C VAL A 84 -40.98 -48.17 -26.69
N LYS A 85 -42.27 -48.36 -26.95
CA LYS A 85 -43.37 -48.03 -26.03
C LYS A 85 -43.85 -49.29 -25.32
N PHE A 86 -44.13 -49.17 -24.04
CA PHE A 86 -44.56 -50.23 -23.15
C PHE A 86 -45.90 -49.90 -22.49
N ASN A 87 -46.51 -50.92 -21.88
CA ASN A 87 -47.60 -50.73 -20.95
C ASN A 87 -47.11 -50.03 -19.66
N PRO A 88 -47.94 -49.21 -18.98
CA PRO A 88 -47.58 -48.59 -17.70
C PRO A 88 -47.08 -49.55 -16.61
N ALA A 89 -47.45 -50.83 -16.64
CA ALA A 89 -46.94 -51.86 -15.73
C ALA A 89 -45.42 -52.08 -15.82
N ALA A 90 -44.79 -51.64 -16.93
CA ALA A 90 -43.35 -51.70 -17.14
C ALA A 90 -42.60 -50.45 -16.64
N GLU A 91 -43.30 -49.39 -16.21
CA GLU A 91 -42.67 -48.12 -15.79
C GLU A 91 -41.66 -48.34 -14.67
N GLY A 92 -40.49 -47.69 -14.80
CA GLY A 92 -39.40 -47.78 -13.82
C GLY A 92 -38.61 -49.09 -13.85
N ARG A 93 -39.03 -50.11 -14.60
CA ARG A 93 -38.28 -51.37 -14.76
C ARG A 93 -37.08 -51.21 -15.67
N THR A 94 -36.04 -51.99 -15.41
CA THR A 94 -34.90 -52.15 -16.32
C THR A 94 -35.07 -53.42 -17.15
N LEU A 95 -35.34 -53.25 -18.45
CA LEU A 95 -35.50 -54.34 -19.40
C LEU A 95 -34.25 -54.49 -20.25
N HIS A 96 -33.99 -55.70 -20.74
CA HIS A 96 -32.81 -56.03 -21.53
C HIS A 96 -33.18 -56.23 -22.99
N PHE A 97 -32.48 -55.52 -23.86
CA PHE A 97 -32.77 -55.42 -25.28
C PHE A 97 -31.68 -56.12 -26.10
N SER A 98 -32.10 -56.88 -27.10
CA SER A 98 -31.21 -57.52 -28.08
C SER A 98 -31.72 -57.30 -29.50
N GLY A 99 -30.84 -57.19 -30.48
CA GLY A 99 -31.19 -56.97 -31.86
C GLY A 99 -30.03 -56.44 -32.68
N PHE A 100 -30.37 -55.76 -33.78
CA PHE A 100 -29.40 -55.11 -34.67
C PHE A 100 -29.78 -53.65 -34.85
N SER A 101 -28.78 -52.78 -34.90
CA SER A 101 -28.93 -51.35 -35.12
C SER A 101 -28.28 -50.92 -36.44
N LYS A 102 -28.91 -49.92 -37.06
CA LYS A 102 -28.49 -49.35 -38.34
C LYS A 102 -27.92 -47.94 -38.22
N GLY A 103 -27.58 -47.46 -37.02
CA GLY A 103 -27.07 -46.11 -36.81
C GLY A 103 -28.16 -45.08 -36.52
N ASN A 104 -27.92 -43.80 -36.82
CA ASN A 104 -28.77 -42.69 -36.38
C ASN A 104 -29.03 -41.64 -37.46
N VAL A 105 -30.03 -40.81 -37.20
CA VAL A 105 -30.35 -39.61 -37.99
C VAL A 105 -30.22 -38.39 -37.07
N TYR A 106 -29.34 -37.46 -37.45
CA TYR A 106 -29.09 -36.25 -36.67
C TYR A 106 -29.76 -35.06 -37.34
N PHE A 107 -30.62 -34.39 -36.56
CA PHE A 107 -31.27 -33.16 -36.98
C PHE A 107 -30.50 -31.97 -36.43
N PRO A 108 -30.21 -30.96 -37.25
CA PRO A 108 -29.59 -29.74 -36.77
C PRO A 108 -30.57 -28.97 -35.87
N ALA A 109 -30.07 -28.29 -34.84
CA ALA A 109 -30.90 -27.65 -33.80
C ALA A 109 -31.86 -26.58 -34.35
N ASP A 110 -31.52 -25.96 -35.47
CA ASP A 110 -32.31 -25.01 -36.28
C ASP A 110 -33.50 -25.66 -37.01
N ARG A 111 -33.57 -27.00 -37.04
CA ARG A 111 -34.69 -27.76 -37.62
C ARG A 111 -35.56 -28.47 -36.58
N VAL A 112 -35.18 -28.39 -35.30
CA VAL A 112 -35.97 -28.89 -34.17
C VAL A 112 -36.71 -27.71 -33.56
N TRP A 113 -38.05 -27.76 -33.53
CA TRP A 113 -38.87 -26.67 -33.00
C TRP A 113 -39.24 -26.90 -31.54
N THR A 114 -39.35 -25.82 -30.77
CA THR A 114 -39.78 -25.81 -29.36
C THR A 114 -41.14 -25.12 -29.19
N LYS A 115 -41.50 -24.18 -30.07
CA LYS A 115 -42.83 -23.54 -30.10
C LYS A 115 -43.38 -23.41 -31.51
N ARG A 116 -44.70 -23.45 -31.61
CA ARG A 116 -45.47 -23.31 -32.86
C ARG A 116 -46.75 -22.52 -32.58
N ASP A 117 -47.11 -21.63 -33.50
CA ASP A 117 -48.39 -20.91 -33.48
C ASP A 117 -49.05 -20.93 -34.86
N ASN A 118 -50.36 -21.20 -34.92
CA ASN A 118 -51.17 -21.29 -36.14
C ASN A 118 -50.52 -22.06 -37.29
N GLY A 119 -49.83 -23.16 -36.98
CA GLY A 119 -49.20 -23.99 -37.98
C GLY A 119 -47.78 -23.57 -38.39
N ASN A 120 -47.25 -22.46 -37.90
CA ASN A 120 -45.91 -21.97 -38.21
C ASN A 120 -44.96 -22.17 -37.02
N VAL A 121 -43.74 -22.64 -37.28
CA VAL A 121 -42.68 -22.71 -36.25
C VAL A 121 -42.29 -21.29 -35.87
N THR A 122 -42.36 -20.99 -34.57
CA THR A 122 -42.05 -19.66 -34.03
C THR A 122 -40.80 -19.64 -33.15
N GLU A 123 -40.28 -20.81 -32.77
CA GLU A 123 -39.05 -20.96 -31.99
C GLU A 123 -38.40 -22.32 -32.27
N THR A 124 -37.10 -22.32 -32.49
CA THR A 124 -36.25 -23.50 -32.71
C THR A 124 -35.36 -23.77 -31.50
N LEU A 125 -34.86 -25.00 -31.38
CA LEU A 125 -33.93 -25.38 -30.33
C LEU A 125 -32.62 -24.57 -30.40
N LYS A 126 -32.16 -24.21 -31.61
CA LYS A 126 -31.00 -23.31 -31.79
C LYS A 126 -31.24 -21.94 -31.16
N GLU A 127 -32.44 -21.37 -31.33
CA GLU A 127 -32.80 -20.08 -30.73
C GLU A 127 -32.88 -20.17 -29.21
N VAL A 128 -33.34 -21.29 -28.65
CA VAL A 128 -33.31 -21.53 -27.20
C VAL A 128 -31.89 -21.62 -26.65
N ILE A 129 -30.98 -22.33 -27.34
CA ILE A 129 -29.57 -22.45 -26.95
C ILE A 129 -28.92 -21.06 -26.98
N ALA A 130 -29.09 -20.30 -28.07
CA ALA A 130 -28.55 -18.95 -28.19
C ALA A 130 -29.10 -17.99 -27.12
N ALA A 131 -30.39 -18.09 -26.80
CA ALA A 131 -31.00 -17.32 -25.71
C ALA A 131 -30.43 -17.71 -24.34
N GLY A 132 -30.15 -19.00 -24.11
CA GLY A 132 -29.52 -19.50 -22.89
C GLY A 132 -28.08 -19.00 -22.73
N GLU A 133 -27.26 -19.08 -23.79
CA GLU A 133 -25.90 -18.54 -23.84
C GLU A 133 -25.90 -17.03 -23.57
N SER A 134 -26.77 -16.27 -24.25
CA SER A 134 -26.94 -14.84 -24.02
C SER A 134 -27.41 -14.53 -22.59
N THR A 135 -28.26 -15.36 -22.01
CA THR A 135 -28.71 -15.20 -20.61
C THR A 135 -27.56 -15.43 -19.63
N ILE A 136 -26.68 -16.41 -19.87
CA ILE A 136 -25.50 -16.66 -19.06
C ILE A 136 -24.52 -15.48 -19.15
N GLU A 137 -24.26 -14.98 -20.37
CA GLU A 137 -23.44 -13.77 -20.57
C GLU A 137 -24.05 -12.56 -19.86
N ASN A 138 -25.38 -12.38 -19.93
CA ASN A 138 -26.08 -11.30 -19.23
C ASN A 138 -26.00 -11.46 -17.70
N ILE A 139 -26.06 -12.68 -17.17
CA ILE A 139 -25.87 -12.95 -15.73
C ILE A 139 -24.43 -12.64 -15.32
N GLU A 140 -23.44 -12.97 -16.14
CA GLU A 140 -22.05 -12.61 -15.89
C GLU A 140 -21.84 -11.09 -15.92
N MET A 141 -22.42 -10.38 -16.90
CA MET A 141 -22.42 -8.92 -16.97
C MET A 141 -23.18 -8.27 -15.79
N LEU A 142 -24.26 -8.87 -15.33
CA LEU A 142 -24.98 -8.44 -14.12
C LEU A 142 -24.12 -8.65 -12.87
N SER A 143 -23.39 -9.76 -12.74
CA SER A 143 -22.42 -9.98 -11.65
C SER A 143 -21.26 -8.97 -11.69
N GLU A 144 -20.85 -8.54 -12.88
CA GLU A 144 -19.87 -7.47 -13.10
C GLU A 144 -20.42 -6.12 -12.67
N SER A 145 -21.70 -5.84 -12.95
CA SER A 145 -22.40 -4.62 -12.52
C SER A 145 -22.51 -4.51 -10.99
N ILE A 146 -22.63 -5.65 -10.29
CA ILE A 146 -22.76 -5.70 -8.83
C ILE A 146 -21.41 -5.54 -8.12
N THR A 147 -20.31 -6.04 -8.69
CA THR A 147 -19.00 -6.01 -8.02
C THR A 147 -18.07 -4.90 -8.46
N GLY A 148 -18.19 -4.42 -9.71
CA GLY A 148 -17.32 -3.37 -10.25
C GLY A 148 -15.84 -3.77 -10.42
N ILE A 149 -15.46 -5.02 -10.12
CA ILE A 149 -14.08 -5.52 -10.26
C ILE A 149 -13.81 -5.91 -11.72
N ALA A 150 -12.78 -5.31 -12.30
CA ALA A 150 -12.39 -5.57 -13.68
C ALA A 150 -11.91 -7.02 -13.88
N LYS A 151 -12.21 -7.58 -15.05
CA LYS A 151 -11.71 -8.89 -15.48
C LYS A 151 -10.55 -8.71 -16.45
N VAL A 152 -9.53 -9.56 -16.30
CA VAL A 152 -8.38 -9.64 -17.18
C VAL A 152 -8.29 -11.05 -17.71
N PHE A 153 -8.39 -11.21 -19.03
CA PHE A 153 -8.25 -12.49 -19.71
C PHE A 153 -6.92 -12.51 -20.43
N ILE A 154 -6.14 -13.55 -20.21
CA ILE A 154 -4.86 -13.78 -20.88
C ILE A 154 -4.94 -15.14 -21.59
N THR A 155 -4.67 -15.18 -22.88
CA THR A 155 -4.81 -16.41 -23.68
C THR A 155 -3.57 -16.68 -24.52
N GLY A 156 -3.04 -17.89 -24.41
CA GLY A 156 -1.90 -18.38 -25.18
C GLY A 156 -1.05 -19.41 -24.41
N ASN A 157 0.11 -19.77 -24.99
CA ASN A 157 0.99 -20.78 -24.42
C ASN A 157 1.85 -20.23 -23.26
N THR A 158 1.62 -20.72 -22.05
CA THR A 158 2.37 -20.36 -20.84
C THR A 158 3.52 -21.33 -20.50
N TYR A 159 3.73 -22.37 -21.31
CA TYR A 159 4.75 -23.39 -21.06
C TYR A 159 6.15 -22.77 -20.95
N GLY A 160 6.87 -23.11 -19.87
CA GLY A 160 8.22 -22.62 -19.61
C GLY A 160 8.30 -21.18 -19.09
N MET A 161 7.18 -20.49 -18.85
CA MET A 161 7.19 -19.13 -18.30
C MET A 161 7.88 -19.10 -16.92
N SER A 162 8.77 -18.12 -16.71
CA SER A 162 9.50 -17.91 -15.47
C SER A 162 9.79 -16.42 -15.24
N LYS A 163 10.68 -16.07 -14.29
CA LYS A 163 11.16 -14.69 -14.09
C LYS A 163 12.02 -14.20 -15.26
N ASP A 164 12.73 -15.13 -15.87
CA ASP A 164 13.74 -14.89 -16.91
C ASP A 164 13.22 -15.22 -18.31
N ASP A 165 12.17 -16.05 -18.41
CA ASP A 165 11.52 -16.42 -19.67
C ASP A 165 10.09 -15.84 -19.73
N SER A 166 9.97 -14.68 -20.39
CA SER A 166 8.69 -14.01 -20.65
C SER A 166 7.97 -14.61 -21.86
N LYS A 167 6.63 -14.60 -21.87
CA LYS A 167 5.80 -15.04 -23.00
C LYS A 167 4.99 -13.89 -23.56
N ASP A 168 4.79 -13.90 -24.87
CA ASP A 168 3.90 -12.97 -25.58
C ASP A 168 2.55 -13.66 -25.82
N LEU A 169 1.48 -13.12 -25.23
CA LEU A 169 0.13 -13.70 -25.20
C LEU A 169 -0.90 -12.65 -25.59
N ASN A 170 -2.15 -13.07 -25.86
CA ASN A 170 -3.27 -12.14 -26.02
C ASN A 170 -3.78 -11.69 -24.65
N ILE A 171 -4.18 -10.43 -24.54
CA ILE A 171 -4.84 -9.88 -23.34
C ILE A 171 -6.13 -9.15 -23.70
N SER A 172 -7.15 -9.36 -22.87
CA SER A 172 -8.41 -8.61 -22.88
C SER A 172 -8.68 -8.07 -21.49
N TYR A 173 -8.79 -6.76 -21.35
CA TYR A 173 -9.22 -6.11 -20.11
C TYR A 173 -10.67 -5.67 -20.27
N ARG A 174 -11.50 -5.98 -19.27
CA ARG A 174 -12.93 -5.65 -19.24
C ARG A 174 -13.33 -5.00 -17.93
N SER A 175 -13.94 -3.82 -18.00
CA SER A 175 -14.47 -3.08 -16.84
C SER A 175 -15.59 -2.12 -17.28
N HIS A 176 -16.28 -1.51 -16.32
CA HIS A 176 -17.31 -0.49 -16.60
C HIS A 176 -16.79 0.78 -17.28
N LYS A 177 -15.52 1.13 -17.08
CA LYS A 177 -14.95 2.42 -17.54
C LYS A 177 -14.01 2.27 -18.73
N LEU A 178 -13.42 1.10 -18.89
CA LEU A 178 -12.37 0.85 -19.87
C LEU A 178 -12.40 -0.59 -20.32
N ASN A 179 -12.40 -0.79 -21.64
CA ASN A 179 -12.25 -2.07 -22.30
C ASN A 179 -11.13 -1.97 -23.34
N PHE A 180 -10.28 -2.99 -23.44
CA PHE A 180 -9.30 -3.06 -24.51
C PHE A 180 -8.83 -4.50 -24.74
N ASP A 181 -8.28 -4.70 -25.93
CA ASP A 181 -7.58 -5.89 -26.34
C ASP A 181 -6.16 -5.53 -26.80
N GLY A 182 -5.25 -6.48 -26.74
CA GLY A 182 -3.88 -6.30 -27.21
C GLY A 182 -3.00 -7.52 -26.97
N ILE A 183 -1.70 -7.30 -27.03
CA ILE A 183 -0.67 -8.30 -26.73
C ILE A 183 -0.03 -7.97 -25.39
N VAL A 184 0.22 -8.99 -24.59
CA VAL A 184 0.92 -8.88 -23.31
C VAL A 184 2.21 -9.69 -23.37
N ASN A 185 3.34 -9.03 -23.13
CA ASN A 185 4.55 -9.71 -22.70
C ASN A 185 4.46 -9.90 -21.18
N ILE A 186 4.41 -11.15 -20.72
CA ILE A 186 4.16 -11.52 -19.33
C ILE A 186 5.28 -12.42 -18.80
N LYS A 187 5.68 -12.22 -17.55
CA LYS A 187 6.65 -13.07 -16.85
C LYS A 187 6.37 -13.11 -15.35
N TRP A 188 6.89 -14.12 -14.66
CA TRP A 188 6.77 -14.18 -13.20
C TRP A 188 7.52 -13.03 -12.54
N GLN A 189 6.97 -12.50 -11.45
CA GLN A 189 7.50 -11.36 -10.72
C GLN A 189 7.85 -11.74 -9.27
N GLY A 190 8.96 -11.17 -8.78
CA GLY A 190 9.39 -11.25 -7.38
C GLY A 190 10.70 -11.99 -7.18
N SER A 191 11.03 -12.24 -5.91
CA SER A 191 12.17 -13.03 -5.49
C SER A 191 11.67 -14.23 -4.69
N SER A 192 11.42 -14.08 -3.38
CA SER A 192 10.81 -15.13 -2.55
C SER A 192 9.41 -15.55 -3.05
N SER A 193 8.61 -14.60 -3.52
CA SER A 193 7.24 -14.87 -3.98
C SER A 193 7.13 -15.77 -5.21
N ILE A 194 8.24 -16.00 -5.93
CA ILE A 194 8.27 -16.99 -7.02
C ILE A 194 8.04 -18.41 -6.49
N GLY A 195 8.36 -18.67 -5.22
CA GLY A 195 8.09 -19.95 -4.57
C GLY A 195 6.61 -20.23 -4.31
N TYR A 196 5.75 -19.21 -4.24
CA TYR A 196 4.34 -19.40 -3.89
C TYR A 196 3.53 -20.06 -5.01
N PRO A 197 2.54 -20.91 -4.71
CA PRO A 197 1.68 -21.55 -5.73
C PRO A 197 1.02 -20.54 -6.68
N LYS A 198 0.57 -19.40 -6.14
CA LYS A 198 -0.02 -18.30 -6.91
C LYS A 198 1.04 -17.27 -7.28
N LYS A 199 1.28 -17.09 -8.59
CA LYS A 199 2.38 -16.23 -9.08
C LYS A 199 1.95 -14.78 -9.21
N ASN A 200 2.87 -13.86 -8.87
CA ASN A 200 2.82 -12.47 -9.32
C ASN A 200 3.31 -12.38 -10.78
N PHE A 201 2.85 -11.38 -11.52
CA PHE A 201 3.26 -11.16 -12.90
C PHE A 201 3.71 -9.72 -13.16
N THR A 202 4.79 -9.56 -13.92
CA THR A 202 5.09 -8.29 -14.60
C THR A 202 4.54 -8.39 -16.01
N ILE A 203 3.79 -7.36 -16.43
CA ILE A 203 3.18 -7.30 -17.76
C ILE A 203 3.63 -6.04 -18.52
N LYS A 204 3.86 -6.18 -19.82
CA LYS A 204 4.06 -5.06 -20.76
C LYS A 204 3.07 -5.20 -21.91
N LEU A 205 2.30 -4.15 -22.18
CA LEU A 205 1.20 -4.13 -23.15
C LEU A 205 1.65 -3.58 -24.51
N TYR A 206 1.20 -4.21 -25.59
CA TYR A 206 1.51 -3.86 -26.97
C TYR A 206 0.26 -3.92 -27.86
N THR A 207 0.25 -3.15 -28.95
CA THR A 207 -0.87 -3.15 -29.91
C THR A 207 -0.80 -4.31 -30.90
N ASP A 208 0.37 -4.92 -31.07
CA ASP A 208 0.63 -5.93 -32.09
C ASP A 208 1.63 -7.01 -31.60
N PRO A 209 1.59 -8.23 -32.16
CA PRO A 209 2.46 -9.34 -31.74
C PRO A 209 3.96 -9.09 -31.95
N ASN A 210 4.33 -8.21 -32.88
CA ASN A 210 5.72 -7.86 -33.14
C ASN A 210 6.25 -6.82 -32.15
N LYS A 211 5.42 -6.33 -31.21
CA LYS A 211 5.77 -5.35 -30.17
C LYS A 211 6.26 -4.02 -30.75
N ASN A 212 5.80 -3.66 -31.95
CA ASN A 212 6.22 -2.42 -32.63
C ASN A 212 5.73 -1.17 -31.91
N LYS A 213 4.55 -1.24 -31.28
CA LYS A 213 3.97 -0.11 -30.54
C LYS A 213 3.42 -0.55 -29.19
N LYS A 214 3.82 0.19 -28.14
CA LYS A 214 3.31 0.03 -26.78
C LYS A 214 1.81 0.38 -26.75
N LEU A 215 1.03 -0.44 -26.06
CA LEU A 215 -0.38 -0.15 -25.78
C LEU A 215 -0.47 0.55 -24.42
N GLU A 216 -0.39 1.88 -24.45
CA GLU A 216 -0.43 2.67 -23.22
C GLU A 216 -1.87 2.87 -22.74
N LYS A 217 -2.07 2.68 -21.43
CA LYS A 217 -3.34 2.84 -20.74
C LYS A 217 -3.16 3.71 -19.51
N SER A 218 -4.18 4.52 -19.24
CA SER A 218 -4.25 5.33 -18.03
C SER A 218 -5.33 4.74 -17.13
N PHE A 219 -4.94 4.45 -15.89
CA PHE A 219 -5.83 4.00 -14.84
C PHE A 219 -5.76 5.01 -13.71
N LYS A 220 -6.89 5.31 -13.05
CA LYS A 220 -6.95 6.17 -11.86
C LYS A 220 -6.22 7.53 -11.96
N GLY A 221 -5.96 8.04 -13.16
CA GLY A 221 -5.20 9.27 -13.37
C GLY A 221 -3.67 9.13 -13.31
N TRP A 222 -3.12 7.90 -13.33
CA TRP A 222 -1.67 7.65 -13.26
C TRP A 222 -0.85 8.11 -14.47
N GLY A 223 -1.50 8.60 -15.53
CA GLY A 223 -0.88 8.85 -16.83
C GLY A 223 -0.88 7.62 -17.73
N LYS A 224 -0.47 7.80 -18.99
CA LYS A 224 -0.46 6.73 -20.01
C LYS A 224 0.78 5.86 -19.82
N GLN A 225 0.58 4.59 -19.46
CA GLN A 225 1.67 3.64 -19.20
C GLN A 225 1.39 2.28 -19.83
N SER A 226 2.43 1.51 -20.14
CA SER A 226 2.29 0.18 -20.75
C SER A 226 2.87 -0.96 -19.90
N LYS A 227 3.61 -0.68 -18.82
CA LYS A 227 4.21 -1.67 -17.91
C LYS A 227 3.44 -1.64 -16.59
N PHE A 228 3.01 -2.81 -16.11
CA PHE A 228 2.26 -2.95 -14.85
C PHE A 228 2.64 -4.25 -14.14
N CYS A 229 2.20 -4.41 -12.90
CA CYS A 229 2.30 -5.65 -12.14
C CYS A 229 0.91 -6.19 -11.79
N LEU A 230 0.69 -7.50 -11.96
CA LEU A 230 -0.46 -8.21 -11.42
C LEU A 230 0.00 -8.93 -10.15
N LYS A 231 -0.37 -8.40 -8.99
CA LYS A 231 0.04 -8.93 -7.68
C LYS A 231 -1.02 -9.89 -7.13
N ALA A 232 -0.59 -11.12 -6.86
CA ALA A 232 -1.38 -12.18 -6.25
C ALA A 232 -1.71 -11.91 -4.78
N ASN A 233 -0.86 -11.14 -4.09
CA ASN A 233 -0.94 -10.86 -2.65
C ASN A 233 -1.05 -12.14 -1.80
N TYR A 234 -0.30 -13.18 -2.16
CA TYR A 234 -0.45 -14.52 -1.58
C TYR A 234 -0.35 -14.55 -0.04
N ILE A 235 0.54 -13.73 0.54
CA ILE A 235 0.72 -13.64 1.99
C ILE A 235 -0.32 -12.76 2.68
N ASP A 236 -0.95 -11.84 1.93
CA ASP A 236 -1.91 -10.86 2.43
C ASP A 236 -3.31 -11.16 1.92
N HIS A 237 -4.03 -12.02 2.65
CA HIS A 237 -5.42 -12.41 2.33
C HIS A 237 -6.39 -11.21 2.30
N SER A 238 -6.04 -10.09 2.94
CA SER A 238 -6.84 -8.86 2.84
C SER A 238 -6.72 -8.18 1.46
N HIS A 239 -5.69 -8.52 0.67
CA HIS A 239 -5.26 -7.86 -0.57
C HIS A 239 -5.00 -6.35 -0.44
N SER A 240 -4.94 -5.81 0.78
CA SER A 240 -5.05 -4.38 1.04
C SER A 240 -3.75 -3.74 1.47
N ARG A 241 -2.86 -4.45 2.17
CA ARG A 241 -1.71 -3.86 2.87
C ARG A 241 -0.77 -3.11 1.96
N ASN A 242 -0.36 -3.73 0.85
CA ASN A 242 0.58 -3.10 -0.07
C ASN A 242 0.05 -1.76 -0.60
N ILE A 243 -1.17 -1.76 -1.15
CA ILE A 243 -1.77 -0.57 -1.79
C ILE A 243 -2.19 0.47 -0.74
N VAL A 244 -2.82 0.06 0.36
CA VAL A 244 -3.27 1.00 1.39
C VAL A 244 -2.08 1.67 2.07
N SER A 245 -1.02 0.92 2.38
CA SER A 245 0.20 1.49 2.95
C SER A 245 0.90 2.44 1.98
N ALA A 246 0.95 2.10 0.69
CA ALA A 246 1.52 3.00 -0.32
C ALA A 246 0.67 4.28 -0.50
N ASN A 247 -0.65 4.19 -0.41
CA ASN A 247 -1.52 5.38 -0.41
C ASN A 247 -1.31 6.26 0.83
N LEU A 248 -1.07 5.66 2.01
CA LEU A 248 -0.68 6.40 3.22
C LEU A 248 0.69 7.08 3.02
N TRP A 249 1.66 6.40 2.41
CA TRP A 249 2.95 7.02 2.08
C TRP A 249 2.80 8.21 1.12
N GLY A 250 1.95 8.09 0.10
CA GLY A 250 1.63 9.21 -0.80
C GLY A 250 1.04 10.41 -0.06
N GLU A 251 0.17 10.19 0.93
CA GLU A 251 -0.34 11.28 1.79
C GLU A 251 0.75 11.89 2.68
N ILE A 252 1.66 11.08 3.22
CA ILE A 252 2.82 11.57 3.97
C ILE A 252 3.67 12.46 3.06
N ALA A 253 4.03 11.98 1.85
CA ALA A 253 4.82 12.74 0.89
C ALA A 253 4.12 14.05 0.47
N ASN A 254 2.79 14.04 0.32
CA ASN A 254 2.02 15.24 -0.02
C ASN A 254 2.01 16.30 1.10
N SER A 255 2.28 15.89 2.35
CA SER A 255 2.34 16.79 3.51
C SER A 255 3.72 17.42 3.75
N ARG A 256 4.68 17.20 2.84
CA ARG A 256 6.02 17.79 2.89
C ARG A 256 6.00 19.27 2.52
N VAL A 257 6.95 20.04 3.05
CA VAL A 257 7.12 21.45 2.67
C VAL A 257 7.69 21.55 1.26
N SER A 258 8.60 20.64 0.93
CA SER A 258 9.24 20.58 -0.39
C SER A 258 9.13 19.18 -0.97
N ILE A 259 8.71 19.10 -2.24
CA ILE A 259 8.60 17.85 -2.99
C ILE A 259 9.34 18.08 -4.33
N PRO A 260 10.22 17.17 -4.78
CA PRO A 260 10.82 17.26 -6.10
C PRO A 260 9.75 17.36 -7.20
N GLU A 261 9.91 18.27 -8.16
CA GLU A 261 8.91 18.46 -9.22
C GLU A 261 8.58 17.19 -10.02
N PRO A 262 9.56 16.32 -10.39
CA PRO A 262 9.23 15.06 -11.04
C PRO A 262 8.31 14.19 -10.17
N MET A 263 8.55 14.13 -8.86
CA MET A 263 7.73 13.39 -7.90
C MET A 263 6.32 13.97 -7.76
N LYS A 264 6.14 15.31 -7.81
CA LYS A 264 4.82 15.95 -7.76
C LYS A 264 3.90 15.52 -8.90
N SER A 265 4.47 15.33 -10.08
CA SER A 265 3.73 14.87 -11.27
C SER A 265 3.58 13.35 -11.34
N ALA A 266 4.28 12.62 -10.47
CA ALA A 266 4.27 11.17 -10.44
C ALA A 266 2.99 10.63 -9.77
N PRO A 267 2.50 9.45 -10.20
CA PRO A 267 1.34 8.83 -9.58
C PRO A 267 1.61 8.57 -8.09
N ASN A 268 0.62 8.90 -7.26
CA ASN A 268 0.68 8.72 -5.80
C ASN A 268 2.02 9.19 -5.19
N LEU A 269 2.59 10.27 -5.74
CA LEU A 269 3.85 10.88 -5.32
C LEU A 269 4.97 9.87 -5.09
N GLY A 270 5.22 8.97 -6.04
CA GLY A 270 6.36 8.05 -5.92
C GLY A 270 6.11 6.78 -5.10
N ALA A 271 4.88 6.55 -4.63
CA ALA A 271 4.45 5.27 -4.06
C ALA A 271 3.58 4.47 -5.02
N ILE A 272 3.60 3.14 -4.92
CA ILE A 272 2.73 2.32 -5.76
C ILE A 272 1.26 2.65 -5.50
N ASP A 273 0.42 2.37 -6.48
CA ASP A 273 -1.03 2.37 -6.34
C ASP A 273 -1.60 1.19 -7.13
N GLY A 274 -2.83 0.81 -6.82
CA GLY A 274 -3.48 -0.31 -7.48
C GLY A 274 -4.99 -0.40 -7.25
N PHE A 275 -5.57 -1.46 -7.81
CA PHE A 275 -6.98 -1.82 -7.64
C PHE A 275 -7.19 -3.32 -7.87
N PRO A 276 -8.23 -3.95 -7.27
CA PRO A 276 -8.52 -5.37 -7.43
C PRO A 276 -8.98 -5.71 -8.86
N ILE A 277 -8.60 -6.91 -9.32
CA ILE A 277 -8.99 -7.49 -10.61
C ILE A 277 -9.26 -9.00 -10.45
N LYS A 278 -10.06 -9.56 -11.37
CA LYS A 278 -10.20 -11.01 -11.57
C LYS A 278 -9.30 -11.43 -12.73
N LEU A 279 -8.40 -12.39 -12.52
CA LEU A 279 -7.50 -12.86 -13.56
C LEU A 279 -7.96 -14.23 -14.11
N TYR A 280 -8.00 -14.35 -15.43
CA TYR A 280 -8.25 -15.59 -16.15
C TYR A 280 -7.08 -15.87 -17.09
N ILE A 281 -6.53 -17.08 -17.06
CA ILE A 281 -5.49 -17.54 -17.99
C ILE A 281 -6.02 -18.78 -18.72
N ASN A 282 -6.09 -18.72 -20.05
CA ASN A 282 -6.64 -19.79 -20.90
C ASN A 282 -8.04 -20.25 -20.43
N ASN A 283 -8.94 -19.28 -20.21
CA ASN A 283 -10.31 -19.46 -19.70
C ASN A 283 -10.42 -20.07 -18.29
N LYS A 284 -9.31 -20.36 -17.62
CA LYS A 284 -9.29 -20.79 -16.22
C LYS A 284 -9.20 -19.56 -15.32
N TYR A 285 -10.10 -19.46 -14.35
CA TYR A 285 -10.01 -18.44 -13.30
C TYR A 285 -8.80 -18.72 -12.41
N GLU A 286 -7.87 -17.77 -12.32
CA GLU A 286 -6.67 -17.83 -11.48
C GLU A 286 -6.83 -17.01 -10.19
N GLY A 287 -8.05 -16.54 -9.89
CA GLY A 287 -8.35 -15.92 -8.60
C GLY A 287 -8.27 -14.39 -8.60
N LEU A 288 -8.25 -13.83 -7.38
CA LEU A 288 -8.26 -12.40 -7.11
C LEU A 288 -6.84 -11.83 -7.16
N TYR A 289 -6.64 -10.78 -7.94
CA TYR A 289 -5.35 -10.10 -8.06
C TYR A 289 -5.52 -8.61 -7.80
N THR A 290 -4.40 -7.90 -7.72
CA THR A 290 -4.40 -6.44 -7.82
C THR A 290 -3.58 -5.99 -9.02
N TRP A 291 -4.10 -5.05 -9.81
CA TRP A 291 -3.37 -4.37 -10.88
C TRP A 291 -2.62 -3.19 -10.26
N ASN A 292 -1.29 -3.22 -10.32
CA ASN A 292 -0.41 -2.29 -9.61
C ASN A 292 0.55 -1.55 -10.55
N ILE A 293 0.94 -0.37 -10.12
CA ILE A 293 2.13 0.33 -10.59
C ILE A 293 3.38 -0.54 -10.29
N PRO A 294 4.29 -0.77 -11.26
CA PRO A 294 5.52 -1.53 -11.04
C PRO A 294 6.61 -0.68 -10.38
N LYS A 295 7.63 -1.35 -9.83
CA LYS A 295 8.93 -0.74 -9.50
C LYS A 295 9.61 -0.31 -10.82
N ASP A 296 9.50 0.97 -11.17
CA ASP A 296 9.97 1.51 -12.46
C ASP A 296 10.14 3.04 -12.41
N GLY A 297 10.92 3.64 -13.31
CA GLY A 297 11.17 5.09 -13.30
C GLY A 297 9.91 5.97 -13.36
N TRP A 298 8.85 5.52 -14.05
CA TRP A 298 7.61 6.30 -14.14
C TRP A 298 6.82 6.37 -12.83
N LEU A 299 7.05 5.44 -11.90
CA LEU A 299 6.53 5.54 -10.53
C LEU A 299 6.95 6.86 -9.88
N LEU A 300 8.16 7.33 -10.21
CA LEU A 300 8.84 8.46 -9.59
C LEU A 300 8.90 9.70 -10.50
N GLY A 301 8.23 9.66 -11.65
CA GLY A 301 8.28 10.73 -12.65
C GLY A 301 9.66 10.91 -13.30
N MET A 302 10.49 9.86 -13.31
CA MET A 302 11.85 9.94 -13.83
C MET A 302 11.90 9.82 -15.35
N GLU A 303 12.73 10.66 -15.98
CA GLU A 303 13.02 10.62 -17.42
C GLU A 303 14.34 9.89 -17.71
N SER A 304 14.35 8.95 -18.66
CA SER A 304 15.48 8.04 -18.90
C SER A 304 16.71 8.69 -19.52
N ASN A 305 16.57 9.90 -20.07
CA ASN A 305 17.67 10.71 -20.60
C ASN A 305 18.32 11.61 -19.53
N ASN A 306 17.76 11.71 -18.32
CA ASN A 306 18.36 12.47 -17.24
C ASN A 306 19.35 11.59 -16.46
N LEU A 307 20.64 11.85 -16.65
CA LEU A 307 21.74 11.08 -16.04
C LEU A 307 21.84 11.24 -14.51
N HIS A 308 21.13 12.22 -13.93
CA HIS A 308 21.11 12.49 -12.50
C HIS A 308 19.95 11.82 -11.78
N HIS A 309 19.00 11.24 -12.51
CA HIS A 309 17.92 10.47 -11.92
C HIS A 309 18.38 9.06 -11.62
N ALA A 310 18.25 8.63 -10.36
CA ALA A 310 18.44 7.24 -10.01
C ALA A 310 17.46 6.76 -8.95
N PHE A 311 17.11 5.48 -9.06
CA PHE A 311 16.29 4.73 -8.14
C PHE A 311 17.05 3.45 -7.81
N VAL A 312 17.43 3.29 -6.54
CA VAL A 312 18.06 2.08 -6.02
C VAL A 312 17.21 1.43 -4.92
N ALA A 313 17.33 0.11 -4.79
CA ALA A 313 16.65 -0.65 -3.73
C ALA A 313 17.65 -1.52 -2.97
N ALA A 314 17.52 -1.57 -1.65
CA ALA A 314 18.38 -2.38 -0.80
C ALA A 314 17.91 -3.85 -0.76
N GLU A 315 18.84 -4.79 -0.96
CA GLU A 315 18.57 -6.22 -1.09
C GLU A 315 19.05 -7.05 0.11
N THR A 316 19.78 -6.44 1.06
CA THR A 316 20.32 -7.12 2.26
C THR A 316 20.00 -6.37 3.56
N GLN A 317 20.20 -7.01 4.71
CA GLN A 317 19.86 -6.43 6.03
C GLN A 317 21.07 -5.80 6.76
N ASP A 318 22.25 -5.82 6.14
CA ASP A 318 23.54 -5.48 6.73
C ASP A 318 24.48 -4.79 5.71
N GLY A 319 25.77 -4.68 6.04
CA GLY A 319 26.82 -4.16 5.15
C GLY A 319 26.49 -2.78 4.57
N ALA A 320 26.53 -2.67 3.24
CA ALA A 320 26.25 -1.43 2.53
C ALA A 320 24.81 -0.96 2.65
N CYS A 321 23.83 -1.88 2.74
CA CYS A 321 22.41 -1.57 2.95
C CYS A 321 22.13 -0.99 4.34
N ALA A 322 22.95 -1.37 5.32
CA ALA A 322 22.95 -0.80 6.67
C ALA A 322 23.84 0.47 6.80
N PHE A 323 24.36 1.02 5.69
CA PHE A 323 25.27 2.17 5.68
C PHE A 323 26.55 1.93 6.48
N ARG A 324 27.10 0.71 6.46
CA ARG A 324 28.34 0.35 7.17
C ARG A 324 29.51 0.05 6.23
N GLU A 325 29.22 -0.17 4.96
CA GLU A 325 30.21 -0.49 3.91
C GLU A 325 29.84 0.22 2.61
N ASN A 326 30.81 0.42 1.72
CA ASN A 326 30.51 0.97 0.41
C ASN A 326 29.84 -0.06 -0.49
N THR A 327 28.90 0.40 -1.30
CA THR A 327 28.12 -0.44 -2.22
C THR A 327 28.83 -0.62 -3.55
N GLN A 328 28.59 -1.77 -4.18
CA GLN A 328 28.94 -2.02 -5.58
C GLN A 328 27.76 -1.73 -6.53
N LEU A 329 26.53 -1.61 -5.99
CA LEU A 329 25.31 -1.34 -6.73
C LEU A 329 25.10 -2.29 -7.93
N ASN A 330 25.39 -3.58 -7.71
CA ASN A 330 25.32 -4.63 -8.71
C ASN A 330 24.21 -5.65 -8.44
N GLY A 331 23.36 -5.38 -7.45
CA GLY A 331 22.27 -6.25 -7.00
C GLY A 331 22.65 -7.28 -5.93
N SER A 332 23.92 -7.36 -5.52
CA SER A 332 24.31 -8.19 -4.36
C SER A 332 24.04 -7.51 -3.02
N ASP A 333 24.08 -6.19 -3.00
CA ASP A 333 23.77 -5.32 -1.86
C ASP A 333 22.60 -4.39 -2.21
N TRP A 334 22.84 -3.38 -3.04
CA TRP A 334 21.83 -2.52 -3.63
C TRP A 334 21.64 -2.90 -5.09
N SER A 335 20.39 -2.88 -5.54
CA SER A 335 20.01 -3.01 -6.94
C SER A 335 19.76 -1.64 -7.56
N LEU A 336 20.17 -1.46 -8.82
CA LEU A 336 19.77 -0.32 -9.63
C LEU A 336 18.45 -0.64 -10.31
N GLU A 337 17.40 0.11 -9.96
CA GLU A 337 16.06 -0.05 -10.54
C GLU A 337 15.83 0.95 -11.69
N PHE A 338 16.53 2.08 -11.66
CA PHE A 338 16.57 3.06 -12.74
C PHE A 338 17.83 3.94 -12.63
N PRO A 339 18.47 4.34 -13.74
CA PRO A 339 18.20 3.92 -15.12
C PRO A 339 18.62 2.47 -15.38
N ASP A 340 18.41 1.96 -16.60
CA ASP A 340 18.74 0.57 -16.94
C ASP A 340 20.25 0.26 -16.89
N VAL A 341 21.11 1.29 -16.92
CA VAL A 341 22.57 1.17 -16.92
C VAL A 341 23.17 2.05 -15.83
N LEU A 342 23.97 1.45 -14.96
CA LEU A 342 24.68 2.17 -13.90
C LEU A 342 25.72 3.12 -14.47
N SER A 343 25.67 4.39 -14.06
CA SER A 343 26.74 5.36 -14.30
C SER A 343 27.72 5.43 -13.12
N ALA A 344 28.95 5.85 -13.41
CA ALA A 344 29.98 6.03 -12.38
C ALA A 344 29.58 7.13 -11.39
N GLU A 345 28.89 8.17 -11.87
CA GLU A 345 28.43 9.31 -11.09
C GLU A 345 27.38 8.91 -10.04
N ILE A 346 26.42 8.05 -10.41
CA ILE A 346 25.41 7.55 -9.47
C ILE A 346 26.03 6.66 -8.40
N LEU A 347 26.95 5.77 -8.80
CA LEU A 347 27.69 4.92 -7.84
C LEU A 347 28.52 5.77 -6.87
N GLN A 348 29.23 6.77 -7.37
CA GLN A 348 30.02 7.70 -6.55
C GLN A 348 29.13 8.51 -5.62
N SER A 349 27.98 8.97 -6.09
CA SER A 349 27.02 9.74 -5.29
C SER A 349 26.45 8.92 -4.12
N LEU A 350 26.01 7.69 -4.38
CA LEU A 350 25.49 6.82 -3.33
C LEU A 350 26.59 6.48 -2.31
N ASN A 351 27.80 6.16 -2.78
CA ASN A 351 28.94 5.94 -1.88
C ASN A 351 29.36 7.20 -1.12
N ALA A 352 29.22 8.41 -1.68
CA ALA A 352 29.46 9.65 -0.95
C ALA A 352 28.45 9.82 0.19
N ALA A 353 27.17 9.52 -0.05
CA ALA A 353 26.14 9.53 0.98
C ALA A 353 26.40 8.47 2.07
N ILE A 354 26.83 7.26 1.70
CA ILE A 354 27.21 6.20 2.64
C ILE A 354 28.43 6.60 3.47
N ASN A 355 29.52 7.07 2.83
CA ASN A 355 30.72 7.55 3.52
C ASN A 355 30.38 8.71 4.47
N HIS A 356 29.47 9.62 4.10
CA HIS A 356 28.98 10.66 5.01
C HIS A 356 28.37 10.06 6.29
N VAL A 357 27.58 8.99 6.18
CA VAL A 357 26.98 8.29 7.33
C VAL A 357 28.01 7.55 8.17
N LYS A 358 28.99 6.86 7.56
CA LYS A 358 29.88 5.95 8.31
C LYS A 358 31.23 6.54 8.72
N ASP A 359 31.74 7.53 8.01
CA ASP A 359 33.12 8.03 8.20
C ASP A 359 33.19 9.41 8.89
N THR A 360 32.08 10.16 8.96
CA THR A 360 32.08 11.50 9.57
C THR A 360 31.76 11.48 11.07
N ASP A 361 32.35 12.40 11.84
CA ASP A 361 31.95 12.64 13.22
C ASP A 361 30.51 13.20 13.32
N ASP A 362 29.97 13.27 14.54
CA ASP A 362 28.58 13.68 14.79
C ASP A 362 28.26 15.13 14.42
N VAL A 363 29.22 16.05 14.61
CA VAL A 363 29.05 17.46 14.27
C VAL A 363 28.99 17.61 12.76
N THR A 364 29.94 16.97 12.07
CA THR A 364 30.03 16.96 10.61
C THR A 364 28.82 16.27 9.98
N PHE A 365 28.38 15.13 10.52
CA PHE A 365 27.19 14.42 10.07
C PHE A 365 25.95 15.30 10.08
N LYS A 366 25.66 15.92 11.23
CA LYS A 366 24.48 16.77 11.40
C LYS A 366 24.54 18.00 10.50
N ALA A 367 25.68 18.70 10.48
CA ALA A 367 25.84 19.93 9.71
C ALA A 367 25.73 19.72 8.19
N ASN A 368 26.16 18.57 7.67
CA ASN A 368 26.19 18.28 6.24
C ASN A 368 25.14 17.25 5.79
N PHE A 369 24.23 16.83 6.66
CA PHE A 369 23.20 15.82 6.34
C PHE A 369 22.43 16.18 5.06
N THR A 370 21.96 17.42 4.95
CA THR A 370 21.13 17.91 3.84
C THR A 370 21.85 18.03 2.50
N LYS A 371 23.19 17.87 2.49
CA LYS A 371 23.98 17.79 1.25
C LYS A 371 23.86 16.43 0.58
N HIS A 372 23.59 15.37 1.35
CA HIS A 372 23.56 13.98 0.89
C HIS A 372 22.16 13.38 0.95
N PHE A 373 21.33 13.81 1.89
CA PHE A 373 20.00 13.26 2.12
C PHE A 373 18.97 14.37 2.23
N ASP A 374 17.75 14.07 1.82
CA ASP A 374 16.61 14.92 2.11
C ASP A 374 16.04 14.59 3.50
N LEU A 375 16.12 15.55 4.43
CA LEU A 375 15.75 15.35 5.83
C LEU A 375 14.28 14.97 5.99
N GLU A 376 13.34 15.65 5.34
CA GLU A 376 11.92 15.33 5.47
C GLU A 376 11.61 13.90 5.01
N SER A 377 12.16 13.46 3.87
CA SER A 377 11.97 12.08 3.41
C SER A 377 12.58 11.04 4.34
N ALA A 378 13.73 11.34 4.96
CA ALA A 378 14.38 10.43 5.92
C ALA A 378 13.56 10.30 7.22
N LEU A 379 13.05 11.43 7.74
CA LEU A 379 12.16 11.45 8.91
C LEU A 379 10.87 10.69 8.62
N ASP A 380 10.21 10.98 7.49
CA ASP A 380 9.00 10.30 7.04
C ASP A 380 9.21 8.78 6.94
N TYR A 381 10.33 8.38 6.32
CA TYR A 381 10.65 6.97 6.12
C TYR A 381 10.80 6.24 7.45
N TYR A 382 11.60 6.79 8.36
CA TYR A 382 11.81 6.20 9.67
C TYR A 382 10.51 6.14 10.48
N ILE A 383 9.72 7.23 10.49
CA ILE A 383 8.40 7.26 11.14
C ILE A 383 7.50 6.17 10.58
N PHE A 384 7.42 6.05 9.27
CA PHE A 384 6.49 5.11 8.65
C PHE A 384 6.94 3.66 8.86
N ALA A 385 8.22 3.34 8.71
CA ALA A 385 8.79 2.02 9.02
C ALA A 385 8.55 1.62 10.50
N TYR A 386 8.73 2.58 11.40
CA TYR A 386 8.41 2.40 12.82
C TYR A 386 6.92 2.12 13.00
N PHE A 387 6.06 2.95 12.43
CA PHE A 387 4.63 2.92 12.69
C PHE A 387 3.95 1.68 12.09
N THR A 388 4.24 1.34 10.84
CA THR A 388 3.65 0.19 10.13
C THR A 388 4.17 -1.16 10.62
N CYS A 389 5.25 -1.16 11.39
CA CYS A 389 6.00 -2.35 11.74
C CYS A 389 6.60 -3.07 10.51
N GLY A 390 7.20 -2.30 9.58
CA GLY A 390 8.01 -2.84 8.48
C GLY A 390 9.31 -3.44 8.98
N ILE A 391 9.31 -4.75 9.28
CA ILE A 391 10.36 -5.42 10.07
C ILE A 391 11.71 -5.45 9.35
N ASP A 392 11.71 -5.51 8.03
CA ASP A 392 12.90 -5.57 7.20
C ASP A 392 13.23 -4.24 6.52
N THR A 393 12.37 -3.21 6.63
CA THR A 393 12.48 -1.97 5.83
C THR A 393 13.67 -1.08 6.20
N LEU A 394 14.31 -1.28 7.36
CA LEU A 394 15.36 -0.37 7.84
C LEU A 394 16.75 -0.63 7.20
N ALA A 395 16.89 -1.70 6.43
CA ALA A 395 18.09 -1.96 5.63
C ALA A 395 17.77 -2.80 4.40
N MET A 396 16.75 -3.65 4.41
CA MET A 396 16.25 -4.33 3.20
C MET A 396 14.97 -3.63 2.71
N ASN A 397 14.60 -3.74 1.44
CA ASN A 397 13.42 -3.07 0.87
C ASN A 397 13.41 -1.52 1.00
N HIS A 398 14.51 -0.93 1.49
CA HIS A 398 14.70 0.51 1.52
C HIS A 398 14.96 1.02 0.12
N ILE A 399 14.10 1.91 -0.34
CA ILE A 399 14.29 2.60 -1.60
C ILE A 399 14.92 3.96 -1.35
N MET A 400 15.94 4.26 -2.15
CA MET A 400 16.49 5.59 -2.26
C MET A 400 16.38 6.10 -3.69
N VAL A 401 16.01 7.38 -3.81
CA VAL A 401 15.83 8.06 -5.08
C VAL A 401 16.60 9.36 -5.09
N THR A 402 17.21 9.71 -6.21
CA THR A 402 17.83 11.03 -6.42
C THR A 402 17.35 11.61 -7.75
N TYR A 403 17.15 12.93 -7.77
CA TYR A 403 16.75 13.68 -8.97
C TYR A 403 17.85 14.64 -9.44
N ASP A 404 18.87 14.90 -8.61
CA ASP A 404 19.98 15.81 -8.88
C ASP A 404 21.35 15.10 -8.85
N GLY A 405 21.35 13.79 -8.64
CA GLY A 405 22.55 12.96 -8.55
C GLY A 405 23.41 13.24 -7.31
N GLN A 406 22.92 13.98 -6.32
CA GLN A 406 23.66 14.36 -5.12
C GLN A 406 22.89 14.08 -3.84
N ARG A 407 21.61 14.50 -3.79
CA ARG A 407 20.74 14.36 -2.65
C ARG A 407 19.81 13.17 -2.84
N TRP A 408 19.80 12.28 -1.85
CA TRP A 408 19.00 11.07 -1.84
C TRP A 408 17.78 11.22 -0.94
N HIS A 409 16.62 10.85 -1.47
CA HIS A 409 15.35 10.81 -0.78
C HIS A 409 14.99 9.36 -0.46
N SER A 410 14.51 9.10 0.75
CA SER A 410 13.99 7.78 1.10
C SER A 410 12.54 7.61 0.63
N SER A 411 12.19 6.44 0.12
CA SER A 411 10.83 6.08 -0.29
C SER A 411 10.47 4.64 0.09
N MET A 412 9.19 4.32 0.06
CA MET A 412 8.63 3.04 0.51
C MET A 412 8.13 2.17 -0.64
N TYR A 413 8.33 0.86 -0.53
CA TYR A 413 7.83 -0.17 -1.46
C TYR A 413 7.79 -1.53 -0.77
N ASP A 414 7.08 -2.49 -1.37
CA ASP A 414 6.86 -3.85 -0.83
C ASP A 414 6.26 -3.84 0.59
N LEU A 415 5.06 -3.30 0.69
CA LEU A 415 4.40 -3.00 1.97
C LEU A 415 3.32 -4.03 2.34
N ASP A 416 3.39 -5.25 1.81
CA ASP A 416 2.45 -6.33 2.11
C ASP A 416 2.67 -6.95 3.50
N SER A 417 3.88 -6.95 4.03
CA SER A 417 4.25 -7.45 5.37
C SER A 417 4.12 -6.42 6.51
N THR A 418 3.17 -5.50 6.38
CA THR A 418 2.94 -4.39 7.33
C THR A 418 1.75 -4.66 8.26
N TRP A 419 1.53 -3.79 9.24
CA TRP A 419 0.36 -3.83 10.15
C TRP A 419 0.21 -5.16 10.87
N GLY A 420 1.34 -5.65 11.35
CA GLY A 420 1.43 -6.85 12.16
C GLY A 420 1.54 -8.15 11.38
N LEU A 421 1.49 -8.17 10.05
CA LEU A 421 1.62 -9.42 9.29
C LEU A 421 3.10 -9.83 9.16
N TRP A 422 3.42 -11.09 9.45
CA TRP A 422 4.78 -11.62 9.23
C TRP A 422 5.07 -11.80 7.72
N TRP A 423 6.34 -11.77 7.32
CA TRP A 423 6.75 -11.69 5.91
C TRP A 423 6.27 -12.85 5.02
N ASP A 424 5.99 -14.02 5.59
CA ASP A 424 5.45 -15.19 4.86
C ASP A 424 3.92 -15.31 5.01
N GLY A 425 3.28 -14.40 5.73
CA GLY A 425 1.85 -14.35 6.00
C GLY A 425 1.34 -15.38 7.02
N THR A 426 2.19 -16.26 7.57
CA THR A 426 1.78 -17.39 8.43
C THR A 426 1.46 -17.01 9.87
N SER A 427 1.84 -15.81 10.30
CA SER A 427 1.66 -15.35 11.68
C SER A 427 1.59 -13.83 11.77
N PHE A 428 1.31 -13.32 12.98
CA PHE A 428 1.31 -11.89 13.27
C PHE A 428 2.34 -11.54 14.35
N VAL A 429 2.95 -10.37 14.21
CA VAL A 429 3.84 -9.80 15.21
C VAL A 429 3.09 -8.91 16.20
N SER A 430 3.66 -8.78 17.39
CA SER A 430 3.11 -7.93 18.44
C SER A 430 3.04 -6.45 18.01
N PRO A 431 1.93 -5.74 18.28
CA PRO A 431 1.87 -4.28 18.16
C PRO A 431 2.92 -3.54 19.00
N LEU A 432 3.46 -4.20 20.04
CA LEU A 432 4.48 -3.65 20.94
C LEU A 432 5.92 -3.95 20.47
N ARG A 433 6.11 -4.53 19.27
CA ARG A 433 7.43 -4.88 18.74
C ARG A 433 8.37 -3.68 18.73
N LYS A 434 9.55 -3.84 19.30
CA LYS A 434 10.55 -2.77 19.47
C LYS A 434 11.28 -2.49 18.15
N CYS A 435 11.41 -1.21 17.83
CA CYS A 435 12.10 -0.73 16.64
C CYS A 435 13.24 0.18 17.10
N PRO A 436 14.50 -0.07 16.64
CA PRO A 436 14.89 -1.10 15.68
C PRO A 436 15.19 -2.48 16.30
N GLU A 437 15.18 -2.64 17.62
CA GLU A 437 15.84 -3.77 18.32
C GLU A 437 15.30 -5.16 17.99
N GLU A 438 14.00 -5.27 17.70
CA GLU A 438 13.36 -6.52 17.32
C GLU A 438 13.09 -6.59 15.81
N TYR A 439 13.56 -5.62 15.02
CA TYR A 439 13.42 -5.66 13.57
C TYR A 439 14.49 -6.55 12.95
N GLN A 440 14.23 -7.11 11.77
CA GLN A 440 15.24 -7.91 11.05
C GLN A 440 16.39 -7.02 10.59
N SER A 441 16.11 -5.76 10.26
CA SER A 441 17.11 -4.74 9.91
C SER A 441 17.41 -3.79 11.08
N SER A 442 18.03 -4.30 12.13
CA SER A 442 18.20 -3.56 13.40
C SER A 442 19.48 -2.72 13.49
N ILE A 443 20.42 -2.88 12.55
CA ILE A 443 21.79 -2.36 12.68
C ILE A 443 22.12 -1.19 11.75
N SER A 444 21.16 -0.59 11.06
CA SER A 444 21.43 0.51 10.12
C SER A 444 21.99 1.75 10.83
N LEU A 445 23.17 2.18 10.39
CA LEU A 445 23.87 3.33 10.97
C LEU A 445 23.17 4.65 10.62
N LEU A 446 22.53 4.75 9.45
CA LEU A 446 21.79 5.95 9.06
C LEU A 446 20.70 6.26 10.09
N TRP A 447 19.89 5.26 10.46
CA TRP A 447 18.77 5.46 11.38
C TRP A 447 19.24 5.67 12.82
N GLU A 448 20.30 4.98 13.25
CA GLU A 448 20.95 5.23 14.54
C GLU A 448 21.34 6.72 14.67
N ARG A 449 22.04 7.26 13.65
CA ARG A 449 22.49 8.65 13.65
C ARG A 449 21.36 9.66 13.43
N LEU A 450 20.35 9.33 12.62
CA LEU A 450 19.15 10.16 12.45
C LEU A 450 18.43 10.35 13.79
N VAL A 451 18.14 9.26 14.50
CA VAL A 451 17.53 9.31 15.84
C VAL A 451 18.46 9.96 16.85
N LYS A 452 19.78 9.88 16.66
CA LYS A 452 20.74 10.58 17.52
C LYS A 452 20.62 12.09 17.42
N HIS A 453 20.59 12.61 16.20
CA HIS A 453 20.87 14.01 15.92
C HIS A 453 19.67 14.85 15.52
N PHE A 454 18.58 14.21 15.07
CA PHE A 454 17.36 14.85 14.57
C PHE A 454 16.10 14.38 15.32
N TYR A 455 16.23 14.05 16.61
CA TYR A 455 15.13 13.47 17.39
C TYR A 455 13.98 14.46 17.65
N ILE A 456 14.27 15.77 17.70
CA ILE A 456 13.25 16.82 17.85
C ILE A 456 12.44 16.90 16.56
N GLU A 457 13.12 17.07 15.43
CA GLU A 457 12.52 17.13 14.09
C GLU A 457 11.72 15.86 13.80
N LEU A 458 12.23 14.70 14.22
CA LEU A 458 11.56 13.42 14.11
C LEU A 458 10.27 13.36 14.94
N TYR A 459 10.29 13.85 16.18
CA TYR A 459 9.11 13.92 17.04
C TYR A 459 8.07 14.93 16.55
N GLU A 460 8.50 16.10 16.08
CA GLU A 460 7.62 17.12 15.52
C GLU A 460 6.92 16.61 14.26
N ARG A 461 7.69 16.00 13.35
CA ARG A 461 7.14 15.40 12.14
C ARG A 461 6.17 14.27 12.45
N TYR A 462 6.52 13.39 13.40
CA TYR A 462 5.61 12.36 13.89
C TYR A 462 4.31 12.94 14.45
N SER A 463 4.42 13.94 15.33
CA SER A 463 3.28 14.61 15.96
C SER A 463 2.39 15.30 14.94
N HIS A 464 2.96 15.85 13.87
CA HIS A 464 2.21 16.37 12.74
C HIS A 464 1.43 15.26 12.04
N LEU A 465 2.11 14.18 11.60
CA LEU A 465 1.49 13.07 10.89
C LEU A 465 0.41 12.36 11.70
N ARG A 466 0.57 12.25 13.02
CA ARG A 466 -0.41 11.61 13.92
C ARG A 466 -1.73 12.37 14.05
N LYS A 467 -1.74 13.69 13.79
CA LYS A 467 -2.97 14.50 13.77
C LYS A 467 -3.82 14.26 12.51
N ASN A 468 -3.22 13.77 11.43
CA ASN A 468 -3.86 13.64 10.12
C ASN A 468 -3.64 12.25 9.50
N VAL A 469 -2.58 12.08 8.68
CA VAL A 469 -2.33 10.92 7.81
C VAL A 469 -2.21 9.63 8.63
N LEU A 470 -1.47 9.68 9.73
CA LEU A 470 -1.28 8.56 10.65
C LEU A 470 -2.28 8.57 11.82
N SER A 471 -3.41 9.27 11.71
CA SER A 471 -4.50 9.11 12.67
C SER A 471 -5.11 7.72 12.57
N VAL A 472 -5.53 7.15 13.70
CA VAL A 472 -6.20 5.83 13.76
C VAL A 472 -7.38 5.79 12.79
N SER A 473 -8.22 6.82 12.80
CA SER A 473 -9.41 6.91 11.95
C SER A 473 -9.06 6.96 10.46
N ASN A 474 -8.04 7.72 10.05
CA ASN A 474 -7.65 7.77 8.63
C ASN A 474 -7.13 6.40 8.14
N ILE A 475 -6.26 5.76 8.93
CA ILE A 475 -5.69 4.46 8.58
C ILE A 475 -6.79 3.41 8.45
N ILE A 476 -7.65 3.27 9.48
CA ILE A 476 -8.73 2.28 9.48
C ILE A 476 -9.70 2.53 8.32
N ASN A 477 -10.11 3.79 8.08
CA ASN A 477 -11.00 4.14 6.98
C ASN A 477 -10.42 3.75 5.62
N LYS A 478 -9.13 4.00 5.37
CA LYS A 478 -8.50 3.59 4.11
C LYS A 478 -8.49 2.09 3.90
N PHE A 479 -8.22 1.33 4.95
CA PHE A 479 -8.28 -0.13 4.89
C PHE A 479 -9.70 -0.61 4.59
N GLU A 480 -10.70 -0.11 5.32
CA GLU A 480 -12.12 -0.44 5.13
C GLU A 480 -12.59 -0.11 3.70
N MET A 481 -12.35 1.13 3.24
CA MET A 481 -12.68 1.56 1.88
C MET A 481 -12.03 0.70 0.80
N PHE A 482 -10.86 0.10 1.06
CA PHE A 482 -10.23 -0.80 0.12
C PHE A 482 -10.85 -2.21 0.20
N THR A 483 -10.98 -2.77 1.41
CA THR A 483 -11.51 -4.13 1.61
C THR A 483 -12.98 -4.23 1.19
N ASP A 484 -13.76 -3.16 1.34
CA ASP A 484 -15.18 -3.12 0.94
C ASP A 484 -15.36 -3.21 -0.59
N LYS A 485 -14.31 -2.90 -1.37
CA LYS A 485 -14.31 -3.10 -2.83
C LYS A 485 -14.19 -4.57 -3.21
N ILE A 486 -13.86 -5.45 -2.26
CA ILE A 486 -13.61 -6.87 -2.48
C ILE A 486 -14.71 -7.69 -1.79
N PRO A 487 -15.71 -8.17 -2.55
CA PRO A 487 -16.73 -9.07 -2.03
C PRO A 487 -16.14 -10.30 -1.34
N GLU A 488 -16.75 -10.67 -0.22
CA GLU A 488 -16.35 -11.83 0.59
C GLU A 488 -16.26 -13.13 -0.22
N TYR A 489 -17.18 -13.35 -1.17
CA TYR A 489 -17.19 -14.56 -1.98
C TYR A 489 -15.94 -14.70 -2.85
N LEU A 490 -15.37 -13.61 -3.36
CA LEU A 490 -14.13 -13.67 -4.16
C LEU A 490 -12.92 -14.04 -3.30
N ARG A 491 -12.87 -13.59 -2.04
CA ARG A 491 -11.82 -14.01 -1.10
C ARG A 491 -11.92 -15.51 -0.80
N LYS A 492 -13.14 -16.05 -0.66
CA LYS A 492 -13.38 -17.49 -0.47
C LYS A 492 -13.05 -18.33 -1.70
N GLU A 493 -13.40 -17.85 -2.89
CA GLU A 493 -13.03 -18.51 -4.15
C GLU A 493 -11.51 -18.59 -4.31
N ASP A 494 -10.79 -17.52 -3.96
CA ASP A 494 -9.33 -17.48 -4.05
C ASP A 494 -8.67 -18.56 -3.17
N VAL A 495 -9.16 -18.72 -1.94
CA VAL A 495 -8.73 -19.78 -1.01
C VAL A 495 -9.10 -21.17 -1.50
N THR A 496 -10.22 -21.31 -2.20
CA THR A 496 -10.64 -22.60 -2.79
C THR A 496 -9.70 -23.03 -3.91
N ILE A 497 -9.23 -22.09 -4.73
CA ILE A 497 -8.25 -22.34 -5.80
C ILE A 497 -6.86 -22.61 -5.21
N TYR A 498 -6.45 -21.83 -4.21
CA TYR A 498 -5.15 -21.91 -3.57
C TYR A 498 -5.29 -22.18 -2.07
N ASN A 499 -5.50 -23.45 -1.72
CA ASN A 499 -5.73 -23.89 -0.34
C ASN A 499 -4.57 -23.65 0.64
N GLY A 500 -3.40 -23.26 0.15
CA GLY A 500 -2.22 -22.94 0.95
C GLY A 500 -2.07 -21.46 1.33
N ILE A 501 -3.03 -20.59 0.99
CA ILE A 501 -3.00 -19.18 1.42
C ILE A 501 -2.98 -19.15 2.97
N PRO A 502 -2.02 -18.46 3.60
CA PRO A 502 -1.86 -18.48 5.05
C PRO A 502 -2.86 -17.55 5.76
N SER A 503 -3.10 -17.83 7.04
CA SER A 503 -3.83 -16.95 7.98
C SER A 503 -5.23 -16.52 7.54
N VAL A 504 -5.93 -17.29 6.69
CA VAL A 504 -7.23 -16.92 6.06
C VAL A 504 -8.25 -16.37 7.06
N ASP A 505 -8.45 -17.05 8.20
CA ASP A 505 -9.47 -16.68 9.19
C ASP A 505 -9.09 -15.45 10.01
N THR A 506 -7.80 -15.14 10.10
CA THR A 506 -7.24 -14.12 11.01
C THR A 506 -6.71 -12.88 10.28
N ASN A 507 -6.32 -13.01 9.01
CA ASN A 507 -5.79 -11.94 8.19
C ASN A 507 -6.92 -11.14 7.54
N ASN A 508 -7.61 -10.37 8.37
CA ASN A 508 -8.83 -9.64 8.03
C ASN A 508 -8.81 -8.22 8.62
N ILE A 509 -9.84 -7.44 8.31
CA ILE A 509 -9.93 -6.03 8.74
C ILE A 509 -9.96 -5.88 10.27
N ALA A 510 -10.49 -6.86 11.02
CA ALA A 510 -10.53 -6.79 12.47
C ALA A 510 -9.12 -6.90 13.08
N GLN A 511 -8.25 -7.74 12.52
CA GLN A 511 -6.86 -7.81 12.96
C GLN A 511 -6.12 -6.48 12.70
N ILE A 512 -6.33 -5.86 11.53
CA ILE A 512 -5.71 -4.57 11.20
C ILE A 512 -6.19 -3.48 12.16
N ARG A 513 -7.50 -3.39 12.44
CA ARG A 513 -8.06 -2.42 13.41
C ARG A 513 -7.41 -2.57 14.78
N ASN A 514 -7.32 -3.81 15.30
CA ASN A 514 -6.72 -4.07 16.61
C ASN A 514 -5.24 -3.67 16.63
N PHE A 515 -4.49 -4.08 15.60
CA PHE A 515 -3.08 -3.73 15.48
C PHE A 515 -2.86 -2.23 15.43
N VAL A 516 -3.61 -1.49 14.60
CA VAL A 516 -3.48 -0.04 14.45
C VAL A 516 -3.77 0.68 15.78
N ASN A 517 -4.81 0.29 16.52
CA ASN A 517 -5.13 0.90 17.80
C ASN A 517 -4.00 0.73 18.84
N GLU A 518 -3.54 -0.51 19.04
CA GLU A 518 -2.48 -0.81 20.00
C GLU A 518 -1.12 -0.23 19.57
N ARG A 519 -0.78 -0.34 18.28
CA ARG A 519 0.46 0.19 17.73
C ARG A 519 0.50 1.69 17.85
N SER A 520 -0.60 2.40 17.57
CA SER A 520 -0.65 3.86 17.70
C SER A 520 -0.30 4.31 19.11
N ALA A 521 -0.93 3.73 20.14
CA ALA A 521 -0.66 4.05 21.54
C ALA A 521 0.77 3.71 21.95
N TYR A 522 1.29 2.57 21.49
CA TYR A 522 2.68 2.19 21.72
C TYR A 522 3.65 3.20 21.11
N VAL A 523 3.51 3.53 19.82
CA VAL A 523 4.42 4.45 19.13
C VAL A 523 4.31 5.86 19.69
N ASP A 524 3.11 6.32 20.07
CA ASP A 524 2.89 7.61 20.73
C ASP A 524 3.76 7.71 22.00
N SER A 525 3.77 6.64 22.82
CA SER A 525 4.58 6.57 24.03
C SER A 525 6.08 6.61 23.73
N LYS A 526 6.53 5.95 22.65
CA LYS A 526 7.95 5.84 22.30
C LYS A 526 8.50 7.15 21.77
N PHE A 527 7.81 7.79 20.84
CA PHE A 527 8.21 9.09 20.32
C PHE A 527 8.18 10.17 21.40
N LYS A 528 7.17 10.17 22.28
CA LYS A 528 7.14 11.07 23.45
C LYS A 528 8.30 10.81 24.41
N SER A 529 8.65 9.55 24.65
CA SER A 529 9.81 9.20 25.48
C SER A 529 11.13 9.58 24.84
N MET A 530 11.24 9.53 23.51
CA MET A 530 12.48 9.85 22.79
C MET A 530 12.93 11.29 23.07
N VAL A 531 11.98 12.23 23.03
CA VAL A 531 12.26 13.62 23.39
C VAL A 531 12.54 13.74 24.88
N LYS A 532 11.70 13.19 25.76
CA LYS A 532 11.92 13.24 27.22
C LYS A 532 13.30 12.73 27.63
N THR A 533 13.73 11.58 27.12
CA THR A 533 14.99 10.94 27.56
C THR A 533 16.23 11.64 27.00
N LYS A 534 16.10 12.40 25.89
CA LYS A 534 17.22 13.11 25.26
C LYS A 534 17.31 14.58 25.62
N THR A 535 16.20 15.21 26.00
CA THR A 535 16.22 16.45 26.76
C THR A 535 16.86 16.24 28.15
N PHE A 536 16.84 15.01 28.69
CA PHE A 536 17.59 14.63 29.91
C PHE A 536 19.06 14.21 29.70
N ASN A 537 19.56 14.00 28.46
CA ASN A 537 20.90 13.41 28.20
C ASN A 537 21.94 14.34 27.56
N HIS A 538 21.57 15.57 27.22
CA HIS A 538 22.50 16.68 27.40
C HIS A 538 22.11 17.31 28.72
N SER A 539 23.06 17.60 29.60
CA SER A 539 22.81 18.52 30.70
C SER A 539 22.58 19.92 30.10
N PHE A 540 21.39 20.16 29.53
CA PHE A 540 20.88 21.47 29.19
C PHE A 540 20.42 22.15 30.48
N THR A 541 21.37 22.39 31.38
CA THR A 541 21.09 23.21 32.54
C THR A 541 21.04 24.64 32.04
N ASN A 542 19.83 25.18 31.93
CA ASN A 542 19.64 26.61 32.14
C ASN A 542 20.44 26.95 33.41
N LEU A 543 21.47 27.78 33.26
CA LEU A 543 22.33 28.16 34.37
C LEU A 543 21.62 29.14 35.31
N LEU A 544 20.43 29.61 34.93
CA LEU A 544 19.50 30.31 35.79
C LEU A 544 18.53 29.35 36.47
N SER A 545 18.22 29.65 37.72
CA SER A 545 17.14 29.00 38.47
C SER A 545 15.86 29.83 38.36
N SER A 546 14.69 29.20 38.46
CA SER A 546 13.40 29.91 38.53
C SER A 546 13.16 30.90 37.36
N GLY A 547 13.49 30.50 36.12
CA GLY A 547 13.39 31.35 34.93
C GLY A 547 11.97 31.76 34.54
N GLU A 548 10.94 31.12 35.10
CA GLU A 548 9.52 31.49 34.95
C GLU A 548 8.95 32.25 36.15
N GLN A 549 9.69 32.38 37.25
CA GLN A 549 9.19 32.91 38.52
C GLN A 549 10.05 34.10 38.96
N PHE A 550 9.77 35.28 38.40
CA PHE A 550 10.55 36.49 38.63
C PHE A 550 10.29 37.11 40.02
N ASN A 551 9.33 36.59 40.76
CA ASN A 551 9.01 37.00 42.12
C ASN A 551 9.85 36.31 43.20
N THR A 552 10.64 35.28 42.86
CA THR A 552 11.45 34.51 43.82
C THR A 552 12.60 35.36 44.37
N GLU A 553 12.42 35.96 45.55
CA GLU A 553 13.33 36.96 46.12
C GLU A 553 14.75 36.45 46.43
N GLU A 554 14.91 35.14 46.64
CA GLU A 554 16.21 34.50 46.87
C GLU A 554 17.07 34.41 45.60
N VAL A 555 16.45 34.59 44.43
CA VAL A 555 17.05 34.32 43.12
C VAL A 555 17.03 35.57 42.24
N TRP A 556 15.89 36.24 42.15
CA TRP A 556 15.69 37.46 41.37
C TRP A 556 15.79 38.67 42.29
N LEU A 557 16.94 39.36 42.21
CA LEU A 557 17.19 40.59 42.93
C LEU A 557 16.55 41.75 42.17
N LYS A 558 15.78 42.57 42.88
CA LYS A 558 14.98 43.67 42.33
C LYS A 558 15.23 44.97 43.08
N SER A 559 15.28 46.07 42.34
CA SER A 559 15.23 47.45 42.85
C SER A 559 14.12 48.18 42.10
N ASP A 560 13.12 48.64 42.83
CA ASP A 560 12.01 49.44 42.30
C ASP A 560 11.23 48.78 41.15
N VAL A 561 11.18 47.45 41.13
CA VAL A 561 10.36 46.63 40.20
C VAL A 561 9.33 45.84 41.02
N ASN A 562 8.06 45.98 40.64
CA ASN A 562 6.98 45.14 41.13
C ASN A 562 6.70 43.99 40.14
N VAL A 563 6.45 42.79 40.69
CA VAL A 563 6.21 41.56 39.92
C VAL A 563 4.82 41.04 40.24
N GLU A 564 3.93 41.03 39.24
CA GLU A 564 2.63 40.35 39.33
C GLU A 564 2.77 38.97 38.67
N THR A 565 2.53 37.90 39.41
CA THR A 565 2.88 36.54 38.97
C THR A 565 1.79 35.86 38.15
N ASN A 566 2.14 35.06 37.14
CA ASN A 566 1.23 34.17 36.41
C ASN A 566 -0.02 34.89 35.84
N VAL A 567 0.15 36.12 35.39
CA VAL A 567 -0.96 36.98 34.96
C VAL A 567 -1.29 36.87 33.48
N ASP A 568 -0.38 36.30 32.68
CA ASP A 568 -0.56 36.14 31.23
C ASP A 568 -0.19 34.74 30.70
N ILE A 569 -0.71 34.39 29.52
CA ILE A 569 -0.51 33.09 28.88
C ILE A 569 0.91 33.00 28.30
N GLY A 570 1.74 32.14 28.87
CA GLY A 570 3.08 31.83 28.37
C GLY A 570 3.04 30.95 27.11
N LEU A 571 4.22 30.60 26.58
CA LEU A 571 4.35 29.87 25.31
C LEU A 571 3.74 28.46 25.30
N PHE A 572 3.47 27.88 26.48
CA PHE A 572 2.87 26.55 26.61
C PHE A 572 1.35 26.59 26.82
N GLY A 573 0.69 27.74 26.61
CA GLY A 573 -0.77 27.85 26.67
C GLY A 573 -1.36 27.90 28.08
N GLU A 574 -0.52 28.01 29.11
CA GLU A 574 -0.89 28.16 30.52
C GLU A 574 -0.56 29.57 31.00
N LYS A 575 -1.26 30.05 32.04
CA LYS A 575 -0.94 31.33 32.69
C LYS A 575 0.30 31.18 33.57
N THR A 576 1.46 31.37 32.97
CA THR A 576 2.77 31.22 33.63
C THR A 576 3.66 32.45 33.46
N ALA A 577 3.25 33.45 32.68
CA ALA A 577 4.05 34.65 32.48
C ALA A 577 3.78 35.69 33.57
N ASP A 578 4.85 36.30 34.04
CA ASP A 578 4.83 37.35 35.05
C ASP A 578 4.74 38.72 34.36
N ARG A 579 4.25 39.73 35.07
CA ARG A 579 4.27 41.13 34.64
C ARG A 579 5.22 41.92 35.52
N LEU A 580 6.14 42.65 34.88
CA LEU A 580 7.06 43.56 35.54
C LEU A 580 6.58 44.99 35.36
N THR A 581 6.43 45.71 36.47
CA THR A 581 6.06 47.13 36.48
C THR A 581 7.04 47.97 37.29
N SER A 582 7.28 49.21 36.86
CA SER A 582 8.06 50.18 37.63
C SER A 582 7.62 51.62 37.37
N SER A 583 7.56 52.42 38.43
CA SER A 583 7.21 53.85 38.39
C SER A 583 8.43 54.79 38.45
N VAL A 584 9.65 54.26 38.43
CA VAL A 584 10.90 55.05 38.47
C VAL A 584 11.70 54.88 37.18
N ALA A 585 12.67 55.78 36.95
CA ALA A 585 13.52 55.75 35.76
C ALA A 585 14.74 54.81 35.86
N TYR A 586 15.12 54.47 37.09
CA TYR A 586 16.29 53.65 37.42
C TYR A 586 15.85 52.46 38.28
N GLN A 587 15.36 51.44 37.60
CA GLN A 587 14.94 50.18 38.19
C GLN A 587 15.81 49.06 37.65
N ALA A 588 15.83 47.95 38.38
CA ALA A 588 16.53 46.76 37.94
C ALA A 588 15.83 45.52 38.45
N ILE A 589 15.79 44.49 37.61
CA ILE A 589 15.61 43.10 38.05
C ILE A 589 16.71 42.26 37.40
N PHE A 590 17.34 41.37 38.15
CA PHE A 590 18.39 40.51 37.63
C PHE A 590 18.54 39.22 38.44
N GLN A 591 19.18 38.25 37.80
CA GLN A 591 19.71 37.08 38.47
C GLN A 591 21.23 37.07 38.36
N ARG A 592 21.92 36.70 39.44
CA ARG A 592 23.37 36.51 39.43
C ARG A 592 23.69 35.06 39.10
N ALA A 593 24.48 34.84 38.05
CA ALA A 593 24.88 33.51 37.60
C ALA A 593 26.39 33.31 37.73
N ALA A 594 26.79 32.10 38.10
CA ALA A 594 28.18 31.67 38.00
C ALA A 594 28.51 31.37 36.53
N VAL A 595 29.65 31.86 36.07
CA VAL A 595 30.16 31.66 34.71
C VAL A 595 31.63 31.29 34.75
N LYS A 596 32.15 30.85 33.61
CA LYS A 596 33.58 30.63 33.40
C LYS A 596 34.20 31.86 32.73
N PRO A 597 35.45 32.22 33.06
CA PRO A 597 36.20 33.23 32.32
C PRO A 597 36.40 32.82 30.85
N ASP A 598 36.56 33.81 29.97
CA ASP A 598 36.92 33.61 28.55
C ASP A 598 36.01 32.60 27.84
N THR A 599 34.70 32.74 28.02
CA THR A 599 33.71 31.76 27.57
C THR A 599 32.47 32.43 26.98
N ASP A 600 31.98 31.88 25.87
CA ASP A 600 30.74 32.32 25.22
C ASP A 600 29.50 31.84 25.96
N TYR A 601 28.54 32.75 26.12
CA TYR A 601 27.21 32.49 26.66
C TYR A 601 26.12 33.22 25.89
N CYS A 602 24.89 32.75 26.03
CA CYS A 602 23.70 33.39 25.54
C CYS A 602 22.70 33.55 26.67
N PHE A 603 22.34 34.80 26.97
CA PHE A 603 21.22 35.13 27.86
C PHE A 603 19.98 35.40 27.02
N SER A 604 18.85 34.77 27.35
CA SER A 604 17.61 34.97 26.60
C SER A 604 16.39 34.95 27.51
N PHE A 605 15.31 35.58 27.05
CA PHE A 605 14.02 35.60 27.75
C PHE A 605 12.91 35.98 26.76
N TYR A 606 11.68 35.58 27.06
CA TYR A 606 10.51 35.97 26.28
C TYR A 606 9.82 37.17 26.90
N VAL A 607 9.41 38.13 26.08
CA VAL A 607 8.78 39.35 26.55
C VAL A 607 7.77 39.87 25.53
N ARG A 608 6.70 40.51 26.00
CA ARG A 608 5.83 41.35 25.17
C ARG A 608 5.54 42.68 25.86
N ASN A 609 5.28 43.70 25.07
CA ASN A 609 5.02 45.04 25.56
C ASN A 609 3.62 45.15 26.19
N ASN A 610 3.49 45.85 27.31
CA ASN A 610 2.20 46.20 27.90
C ASN A 610 1.99 47.72 28.06
N GLY A 611 2.67 48.51 27.23
CA GLY A 611 2.52 49.98 27.21
C GLY A 611 3.75 50.73 27.70
N THR A 612 4.87 50.05 27.93
CA THR A 612 6.14 50.72 28.24
C THR A 612 6.62 51.61 27.09
N ALA A 613 7.16 52.78 27.42
CA ALA A 613 7.81 53.66 26.45
C ALA A 613 9.22 53.18 26.06
N GLU A 614 9.91 52.49 26.98
CA GLU A 614 11.28 52.00 26.82
C GLU A 614 11.49 50.72 27.63
N VAL A 615 12.39 49.85 27.20
CA VAL A 615 12.82 48.65 27.92
C VAL A 615 14.25 48.30 27.52
N LYS A 616 15.11 47.98 28.50
CA LYS A 616 16.53 47.70 28.25
C LYS A 616 17.01 46.50 29.05
N TYR A 617 17.86 45.68 28.42
CA TYR A 617 18.58 44.59 29.08
C TYR A 617 20.05 44.98 29.28
N SER A 618 20.77 44.27 30.13
CA SER A 618 22.24 44.37 30.22
C SER A 618 22.86 43.10 30.78
N VAL A 619 24.18 42.95 30.57
CA VAL A 619 25.00 41.91 31.22
C VAL A 619 26.17 42.58 31.91
N TYR A 620 26.25 42.45 33.23
CA TYR A 620 27.30 43.07 34.04
C TYR A 620 28.25 42.02 34.58
N ASP A 621 29.55 42.20 34.34
CA ASP A 621 30.63 41.46 34.97
C ASP A 621 30.69 41.87 36.44
N PHE A 622 30.12 41.03 37.31
CA PHE A 622 30.15 41.25 38.74
C PHE A 622 31.54 41.01 39.34
N THR A 623 32.40 40.26 38.64
CA THR A 623 33.73 39.90 39.14
C THR A 623 34.71 41.06 38.96
N ASN A 624 34.67 41.69 37.79
CA ASN A 624 35.60 42.75 37.40
C ASN A 624 34.96 44.15 37.40
N GLU A 625 33.71 44.27 37.86
CA GLU A 625 32.96 45.53 38.02
C GLU A 625 32.76 46.35 36.73
N GLY A 626 32.31 45.72 35.64
CA GLY A 626 32.08 46.39 34.35
C GLY A 626 30.92 45.82 33.55
N ASN A 627 30.37 46.58 32.59
CA ASN A 627 29.38 46.01 31.65
C ASN A 627 30.09 45.15 30.60
N ILE A 628 29.60 43.93 30.41
CA ILE A 628 29.93 43.11 29.23
C ILE A 628 29.02 43.51 28.07
N VAL A 629 27.74 43.73 28.40
CA VAL A 629 26.76 44.31 27.48
C VAL A 629 26.12 45.50 28.19
N ASP A 630 26.35 46.69 27.64
CA ASP A 630 25.76 47.94 28.14
C ASP A 630 24.23 47.89 28.10
N SER A 631 23.58 48.77 28.86
CA SER A 631 22.12 48.88 28.86
C SER A 631 21.59 49.16 27.45
N THR A 632 20.97 48.15 26.85
CA THR A 632 20.59 48.12 25.44
C THR A 632 19.09 48.04 25.29
N SER A 633 18.49 48.97 24.54
CA SER A 633 17.05 48.96 24.27
C SER A 633 16.66 47.78 23.40
N TYR A 634 15.60 47.09 23.83
CA TYR A 634 14.92 46.08 23.02
C TYR A 634 13.47 46.48 22.68
N LYS A 635 13.13 47.76 22.87
CA LYS A 635 11.75 48.26 22.71
C LYS A 635 11.22 48.10 21.28
N SER A 636 12.08 48.22 20.28
CA SER A 636 11.73 48.09 18.85
C SER A 636 11.42 46.66 18.44
N TYR A 637 11.87 45.66 19.20
CA TYR A 637 11.67 44.24 18.88
C TYR A 637 10.37 43.67 19.45
N ILE A 638 9.69 44.39 20.34
CA ILE A 638 8.55 43.88 21.10
C ILE A 638 7.26 44.65 20.79
N ASN A 639 6.14 43.93 20.74
CA ASN A 639 4.80 44.47 20.51
C ASN A 639 3.82 43.97 21.58
N ALA A 640 2.56 44.40 21.53
CA ALA A 640 1.55 44.04 22.52
C ALA A 640 0.85 42.70 22.26
N GLU A 641 0.94 42.17 21.04
CA GLU A 641 0.17 41.03 20.54
C GLU A 641 0.86 39.68 20.77
N SER A 642 2.20 39.64 20.72
CA SER A 642 2.96 38.39 20.80
C SER A 642 4.24 38.50 21.62
N TYR A 643 4.63 37.38 22.24
CA TYR A 643 5.93 37.23 22.88
C TYR A 643 7.05 37.18 21.85
N THR A 644 8.09 37.96 22.08
CA THR A 644 9.34 37.92 21.33
C THR A 644 10.46 37.42 22.23
N ARG A 645 11.31 36.54 21.72
CA ARG A 645 12.51 36.11 22.43
C ARG A 645 13.60 37.16 22.23
N ILE A 646 14.05 37.77 23.33
CA ILE A 646 15.27 38.57 23.34
C ILE A 646 16.45 37.63 23.52
N ILE A 647 17.48 37.82 22.69
CA ILE A 647 18.66 36.97 22.61
C ILE A 647 19.88 37.87 22.77
N VAL A 648 20.70 37.57 23.77
CA VAL A 648 21.85 38.37 24.18
C VAL A 648 23.09 37.49 24.20
N PRO A 649 23.78 37.33 23.04
CA PRO A 649 25.07 36.68 23.00
C PRO A 649 26.12 37.55 23.68
N PHE A 650 26.99 36.96 24.50
CA PHE A 650 28.12 37.65 25.10
C PHE A 650 29.29 36.71 25.39
N HIS A 651 30.48 37.29 25.51
CA HIS A 651 31.70 36.59 25.87
C HIS A 651 32.19 37.12 27.23
N THR A 652 32.46 36.24 28.19
CA THR A 652 32.97 36.63 29.50
C THR A 652 34.44 37.02 29.42
N PRO A 653 34.87 38.16 30.01
CA PRO A 653 36.28 38.53 30.05
C PRO A 653 37.13 37.53 30.85
N VAL A 654 38.46 37.61 30.66
CA VAL A 654 39.42 36.89 31.51
C VAL A 654 39.19 37.24 32.99
N GLY A 655 39.24 36.24 33.86
CA GLY A 655 38.95 36.38 35.29
C GLY A 655 37.46 36.43 35.68
N CYS A 656 36.53 36.66 34.74
CA CYS A 656 35.10 36.76 35.05
C CYS A 656 34.50 35.41 35.48
N ASN A 657 34.05 35.29 36.72
CA ASN A 657 33.42 34.07 37.24
C ASN A 657 31.95 34.25 37.68
N LYS A 658 31.45 35.48 37.68
CA LYS A 658 30.07 35.83 38.01
C LYS A 658 29.58 36.99 37.17
N VAL A 659 28.35 36.90 36.68
CA VAL A 659 27.64 37.96 35.96
C VAL A 659 26.27 38.23 36.57
N ASN A 660 25.81 39.47 36.48
CA ASN A 660 24.41 39.82 36.71
C ASN A 660 23.71 39.97 35.35
N LEU A 661 22.59 39.27 35.17
CA LEU A 661 21.82 39.25 33.93
C LEU A 661 20.51 39.99 34.12
N TYR A 662 20.38 41.13 33.43
CA TYR A 662 19.25 42.02 33.60
C TYR A 662 18.31 41.93 32.40
N PRO A 663 17.11 41.33 32.52
CA PRO A 663 16.07 41.51 31.52
C PRO A 663 15.47 42.93 31.53
N LEU A 664 15.61 43.67 32.63
CA LEU A 664 15.15 45.06 32.77
C LEU A 664 16.13 45.86 33.63
N ARG A 665 16.72 46.94 33.07
CA ARG A 665 17.63 47.83 33.81
C ARG A 665 17.72 49.24 33.22
N ASP A 666 17.78 50.27 34.08
CA ASP A 666 18.23 51.63 33.76
C ASP A 666 17.60 52.24 32.49
N LEU A 667 16.27 52.34 32.46
CA LEU A 667 15.57 52.84 31.28
C LEU A 667 15.87 54.30 30.99
N GLY A 668 16.07 55.11 32.04
CA GLY A 668 16.19 56.56 31.94
C GLY A 668 14.84 57.27 31.73
N VAL A 669 13.74 56.53 31.76
CA VAL A 669 12.36 57.02 31.68
C VAL A 669 11.45 56.25 32.64
N ILE A 670 10.39 56.89 33.12
CA ILE A 670 9.41 56.26 34.00
C ILE A 670 8.43 55.35 33.24
N GLY A 671 7.87 54.35 33.92
CA GLY A 671 6.70 53.60 33.43
C GLY A 671 7.04 52.30 32.70
N ALA A 672 7.91 51.45 33.29
CA ALA A 672 8.11 50.10 32.77
C ALA A 672 6.83 49.28 32.96
N ASP A 673 6.37 48.61 31.90
CA ASP A 673 5.23 47.69 31.93
C ASP A 673 5.36 46.65 30.81
N ILE A 674 5.74 45.42 31.18
CA ILE A 674 5.94 44.30 30.27
C ILE A 674 5.45 42.99 30.88
N PHE A 675 5.07 42.04 30.03
CA PHE A 675 4.96 40.64 30.42
C PHE A 675 6.24 39.91 30.02
N ILE A 676 6.78 39.11 30.94
CA ILE A 676 8.03 38.40 30.78
C ILE A 676 7.86 36.93 31.16
N TRP A 677 8.60 36.06 30.49
CA TRP A 677 8.59 34.64 30.76
C TRP A 677 9.89 33.97 30.32
N GLY A 678 10.23 32.87 30.96
CA GLY A 678 11.25 31.94 30.50
C GLY A 678 12.66 32.52 30.28
N ALA A 679 13.25 33.12 31.31
CA ALA A 679 14.65 33.54 31.27
C ALA A 679 15.62 32.35 31.32
N MET A 680 16.66 32.40 30.48
CA MET A 680 17.70 31.38 30.38
C MET A 680 19.10 31.93 30.21
N LEU A 681 20.08 31.22 30.76
CA LEU A 681 21.49 31.36 30.42
C LEU A 681 22.03 29.99 29.97
N ASN A 682 22.68 29.93 28.80
CA ASN A 682 23.35 28.74 28.29
C ASN A 682 24.76 29.04 27.77
N TYR A 683 25.59 28.01 27.67
CA TYR A 683 26.87 28.07 26.98
C TYR A 683 26.67 28.25 25.46
N GLY A 684 27.58 28.99 24.83
CA GLY A 684 27.56 29.30 23.39
C GLY A 684 26.79 30.58 23.06
N LEU A 685 26.96 31.09 21.84
CA LEU A 685 26.38 32.38 21.41
C LEU A 685 24.93 32.28 20.92
N GLU A 686 24.42 31.08 20.69
CA GLU A 686 23.04 30.86 20.26
C GLU A 686 22.16 30.45 21.45
N PRO A 687 20.88 30.85 21.47
CA PRO A 687 19.97 30.47 22.54
C PRO A 687 19.56 28.99 22.39
N LEU A 688 19.56 28.24 23.50
CA LEU A 688 18.96 26.90 23.52
C LEU A 688 17.43 26.96 23.51
N GLU A 689 16.74 25.87 23.16
CA GLU A 689 15.28 25.81 23.36
C GLU A 689 14.91 25.96 24.84
N TYR A 690 13.78 26.62 25.10
CA TYR A 690 13.31 26.81 26.46
C TYR A 690 12.59 25.55 26.95
N GLU A 691 13.14 24.93 27.99
CA GLU A 691 12.53 23.79 28.69
C GLU A 691 12.16 24.17 30.12
N ARG A 692 11.01 23.68 30.61
CA ARG A 692 10.59 23.88 32.01
C ARG A 692 11.64 23.24 32.94
N GLY A 693 12.24 24.07 33.80
CA GLY A 693 13.12 23.63 34.89
C GLY A 693 12.36 23.00 36.05
#